data_AF-A0A8I5UC41-F1
#
_entry.id   AF-A0A8I5UC41-F1
#
_cell.length_a   1.000
_cell.length_b   1.000
_cell.length_c   1.000
_cell.angle_alpha   90.00
_cell.angle_beta   90.00
_cell.angle_gamma   90.00
#
_symmetry.space_group_name_H-M   'P 1'
#
loop_
_entity.id
_entity.type
_entity.pdbx_description
1 polymer ?
#
loop_
_entity_poly.entity_id
_entity_poly.type
_entity_poly.pdbx_seq_one_letter_code
_entity_poly.pdbx_strand_id
1 'polypeptide(L)'
;MEKRETFVQAVSKELVGEFLQFVQLDKEASDPFSLNELLDELSRKQKEELWQRLKNLLTDVLLESPVDGWQVVEAQGEDNMETEHGSKMRKSIEIIYAITSVILASVSVINESENYEALLECVIILNGILYALPESERKLQSSIQDLCVTWWEKGLPAKEDTGKTAFVMLLRRSLETKTGADICRLWRIHQALYCFDYDLEESGEIKDMLLECFININYIKKEEGRRFLSCLFNWNINFIKMIHGTIKNQLQGLQKSLMVYIAEIYFRAWKKASGKILETIENDCIQDFMFHGIHLPRRSPVHSKVREVLSYFHHQKKVRQGVEEMLYRLYKPILWRGLKARNSEVRSNAALLFVEAFPIRDPNLHAIEMDSEIQKQFEELYSLLEDPYPMVRSTGILGVCKITSKYWEMMPPTILIDLLKKVTGELAFDTSSADVRCSVFKCLPMILDNKLSHPLLEQLLPALRYSLHDNSEKVRVAFVDMLLKIKAVRAAKFWKICPMEHILVRLETDSRPVSRRLVSLIFNSFLPVNQPEEVWCERCVTLVQMNHAAARRFYQYAHEHTACTNIAKLIHVIRHCLNACIQRAVREPPEDEEEEDGREKENVTVLDKTLSVNDVACMAGLLEIIVILWKSIDRSMENNKEAKLYTINKFASVLPEYLKVFKDDRCKIPLFMLMSFMPASAVPPFSCGVISTLRSREEGAVDKSYCTLLDCLCSWGQVGHILELVDNWLPTEHAQAKSNTASKRKVQIHDTRPVKPELALVYIEYLLTHPKNRECLLSAPRKKLNHLLKALETSKADLESLLQTPGGKPRGFSEAAALRAFGLHCRLSIHLQHKFCSEGKVYLSILEDTGFWLESKILSFIQDQEEDYLKLHRVIYQQIIQTYLTVCKDVVMVGLGDHQFQMQLLQRSLGIMQTVKGFFYVSLLLDILKEITGSSLIQKTDSDEEVAMLLDTVQKVFQKMLECIARSFRKQPEEGLRLLYSVQRPLHEFITAVQSRHTDTPVHRGVLSTLIAGPVVEISHQLRKRKCGKTYWKCCLGQAR
;
A
#
# COMPACT_ATOMS: atom_id res chain seq x y z
N MET A 1 68.39 40.65 4.87
CA MET A 1 68.45 42.12 4.91
C MET A 1 68.09 42.69 3.54
N GLU A 2 68.88 42.40 2.49
CA GLU A 2 68.66 42.95 1.12
C GLU A 2 67.24 42.71 0.57
N LYS A 3 66.75 41.45 0.56
CA LYS A 3 65.39 41.12 0.07
C LYS A 3 64.23 41.82 0.81
N ARG A 4 64.40 42.15 2.11
CA ARG A 4 63.34 42.78 2.94
C ARG A 4 63.15 44.24 2.54
N GLU A 5 64.25 44.95 2.38
CA GLU A 5 64.26 46.35 1.99
C GLU A 5 63.85 46.53 0.53
N THR A 6 64.26 45.62 -0.36
CA THR A 6 63.79 45.60 -1.76
C THR A 6 62.28 45.45 -1.85
N PHE A 7 61.65 44.57 -1.07
CA PHE A 7 60.19 44.40 -1.09
C PHE A 7 59.44 45.66 -0.61
N VAL A 8 59.87 46.25 0.50
CA VAL A 8 59.26 47.50 1.02
C VAL A 8 59.40 48.64 0.01
N GLN A 9 60.54 48.75 -0.66
CA GLN A 9 60.76 49.78 -1.68
C GLN A 9 59.97 49.52 -2.98
N ALA A 10 59.78 48.26 -3.37
CA ALA A 10 59.03 47.89 -4.57
C ALA A 10 57.54 48.31 -4.51
N VAL A 11 57.00 48.53 -3.30
CA VAL A 11 55.64 49.07 -3.11
C VAL A 11 55.64 50.58 -3.42
N SER A 12 55.66 50.91 -4.71
CA SER A 12 55.52 52.27 -5.22
C SER A 12 54.92 52.25 -6.63
N LYS A 13 54.49 53.41 -7.11
CA LYS A 13 53.91 53.57 -8.44
C LYS A 13 54.95 53.32 -9.54
N GLU A 14 56.20 53.72 -9.30
CA GLU A 14 57.32 53.57 -10.23
C GLU A 14 57.78 52.11 -10.38
N LEU A 15 57.62 51.30 -9.32
CA LEU A 15 58.10 49.91 -9.26
C LEU A 15 56.97 48.87 -9.21
N VAL A 16 55.76 49.24 -9.66
CA VAL A 16 54.57 48.39 -9.53
C VAL A 16 54.73 47.01 -10.21
N GLY A 17 55.52 46.92 -11.28
CA GLY A 17 55.83 45.65 -11.95
C GLY A 17 56.65 44.69 -11.08
N GLU A 18 57.62 45.22 -10.33
CA GLU A 18 58.42 44.44 -9.37
C GLU A 18 57.56 43.99 -8.18
N PHE A 19 56.67 44.87 -7.70
CA PHE A 19 55.70 44.53 -6.65
C PHE A 19 54.76 43.38 -7.06
N LEU A 20 54.18 43.44 -8.26
CA LEU A 20 53.35 42.37 -8.79
C LEU A 20 54.13 41.06 -8.92
N GLN A 21 55.41 41.12 -9.33
CA GLN A 21 56.27 39.94 -9.40
C GLN A 21 56.50 39.29 -8.03
N PHE A 22 56.69 40.06 -6.96
CA PHE A 22 56.79 39.50 -5.60
C PHE A 22 55.50 38.77 -5.17
N VAL A 23 54.33 39.34 -5.46
CA VAL A 23 53.04 38.68 -5.14
C VAL A 23 52.79 37.47 -6.04
N GLN A 24 53.30 37.47 -7.27
CA GLN A 24 53.25 36.31 -8.16
C GLN A 24 54.12 35.16 -7.63
N LEU A 25 55.33 35.46 -7.13
CA LEU A 25 56.24 34.46 -6.56
C LEU A 25 55.64 33.73 -5.35
N ASP A 26 54.91 34.44 -4.47
CA ASP A 26 54.21 33.83 -3.32
C ASP A 26 53.12 32.82 -3.74
N LYS A 27 52.59 32.94 -4.96
CA LYS A 27 51.58 32.02 -5.50
C LYS A 27 52.18 30.80 -6.19
N GLU A 28 53.47 30.81 -6.54
CA GLU A 28 54.12 29.70 -7.22
C GLU A 28 54.59 28.65 -6.22
N ALA A 29 53.87 27.51 -6.14
CA ALA A 29 54.19 26.43 -5.20
C ALA A 29 55.60 25.81 -5.35
N SER A 30 56.32 26.15 -6.42
CA SER A 30 57.69 25.73 -6.71
C SER A 30 58.76 26.71 -6.22
N ASP A 31 58.39 27.93 -5.81
CA ASP A 31 59.32 28.95 -5.34
C ASP A 31 59.41 28.93 -3.79
N PRO A 32 60.60 29.08 -3.18
CA PRO A 32 60.75 29.12 -1.73
C PRO A 32 60.30 30.44 -1.08
N PHE A 33 59.88 31.44 -1.86
CA PHE A 33 59.42 32.73 -1.33
C PHE A 33 58.06 32.59 -0.62
N SER A 34 58.00 33.03 0.65
CA SER A 34 56.75 33.18 1.39
C SER A 34 56.57 34.61 1.87
N LEU A 35 55.46 35.22 1.47
CA LEU A 35 55.06 36.56 1.91
C LEU A 35 54.83 36.61 3.42
N ASN A 36 54.25 35.56 4.02
CA ASN A 36 54.01 35.50 5.47
C ASN A 36 55.33 35.48 6.26
N GLU A 37 56.31 34.68 5.83
CA GLU A 37 57.64 34.64 6.48
C GLU A 37 58.36 35.97 6.33
N LEU A 38 58.30 36.59 5.14
CA LEU A 38 58.90 37.90 4.90
C LEU A 38 58.32 38.98 5.82
N LEU A 39 56.99 39.03 5.97
CA LEU A 39 56.30 40.01 6.80
C LEU A 39 56.56 39.83 8.29
N ASP A 40 56.71 38.59 8.77
CA ASP A 40 57.06 38.29 10.17
C ASP A 40 58.49 38.74 10.50
N GLU A 41 59.39 38.65 9.51
CA GLU A 41 60.78 39.06 9.62
C GLU A 41 61.04 40.59 9.54
N LEU A 42 60.03 41.39 9.19
CA LEU A 42 60.16 42.85 9.11
C LEU A 42 60.25 43.48 10.50
N SER A 43 61.17 44.44 10.66
CA SER A 43 61.18 45.27 11.87
C SER A 43 59.93 46.16 11.94
N ARG A 44 59.56 46.61 13.14
CA ARG A 44 58.42 47.52 13.36
C ARG A 44 58.40 48.70 12.38
N LYS A 45 59.53 49.40 12.22
CA LYS A 45 59.62 50.56 11.31
C LYS A 45 59.39 50.19 9.85
N GLN A 46 59.86 49.01 9.43
CA GLN A 46 59.66 48.52 8.07
C GLN A 46 58.21 48.11 7.80
N LYS A 47 57.50 47.55 8.81
CA LYS A 47 56.06 47.27 8.69
C LYS A 47 55.24 48.56 8.58
N GLU A 48 55.52 49.53 9.45
CA GLU A 48 54.86 50.85 9.41
C GLU A 48 55.11 51.57 8.07
N GLU A 49 56.35 51.54 7.55
CA GLU A 49 56.68 52.08 6.23
C GLU A 49 55.95 51.34 5.09
N LEU A 50 55.94 50.01 5.12
CA LEU A 50 55.23 49.18 4.14
C LEU A 50 53.74 49.54 4.09
N TRP A 51 53.07 49.64 5.23
CA TRP A 51 51.64 49.96 5.27
C TRP A 51 51.35 51.36 4.74
N GLN A 52 52.22 52.33 5.03
CA GLN A 52 52.09 53.68 4.48
C GLN A 52 52.26 53.70 2.95
N ARG A 53 53.22 52.93 2.43
CA ARG A 53 53.44 52.77 0.99
C ARG A 53 52.25 52.08 0.30
N LEU A 54 51.69 51.04 0.91
CA LEU A 54 50.48 50.36 0.41
C LEU A 54 49.29 51.31 0.34
N LYS A 55 49.09 52.14 1.38
CA LYS A 55 48.05 53.18 1.40
C LYS A 55 48.21 54.18 0.26
N ASN A 56 49.41 54.72 0.08
CA ASN A 56 49.68 55.69 -0.97
C ASN A 56 49.43 55.06 -2.35
N LEU A 57 49.93 53.85 -2.59
CA LEU A 57 49.72 53.13 -3.86
C LEU A 57 48.25 52.84 -4.13
N LEU A 58 47.49 52.37 -3.12
CA LEU A 58 46.05 52.13 -3.24
C LEU A 58 45.29 53.41 -3.60
N THR A 59 45.63 54.51 -2.95
CA THR A 59 45.00 55.82 -3.19
C THR A 59 45.31 56.32 -4.60
N ASP A 60 46.57 56.24 -5.03
CA ASP A 60 47.00 56.68 -6.37
C ASP A 60 46.30 55.87 -7.48
N VAL A 61 46.19 54.55 -7.31
CA VAL A 61 45.51 53.67 -8.27
C VAL A 61 44.02 54.02 -8.40
N LEU A 62 43.35 54.28 -7.27
CA LEU A 62 41.92 54.67 -7.28
C LEU A 62 41.68 56.07 -7.86
N LEU A 63 42.65 56.99 -7.75
CA LEU A 63 42.59 58.30 -8.40
C LEU A 63 42.78 58.20 -9.92
N GLU A 64 43.62 57.29 -10.39
CA GLU A 64 43.84 57.04 -11.83
C GLU A 64 42.70 56.25 -12.49
N SER A 65 42.02 55.40 -11.73
CA SER A 65 40.86 54.63 -12.17
C SER A 65 39.71 54.72 -11.15
N PRO A 66 38.86 55.76 -11.23
CA PRO A 66 37.74 55.94 -10.32
C PRO A 66 36.71 54.80 -10.42
N VAL A 67 36.18 54.38 -9.27
CA VAL A 67 35.23 53.27 -9.11
C VAL A 67 33.91 53.45 -9.87
N ASP A 68 33.42 54.68 -10.07
CA ASP A 68 32.14 54.95 -10.75
C ASP A 68 32.12 54.46 -12.21
N GLY A 69 33.29 54.31 -12.84
CA GLY A 69 33.42 53.84 -14.22
C GLY A 69 33.45 52.31 -14.38
N TRP A 70 33.63 51.56 -13.29
CA TRP A 70 33.95 50.11 -13.37
C TRP A 70 32.76 49.26 -13.83
N GLN A 71 31.53 49.56 -13.40
CA GLN A 71 30.33 48.80 -13.79
C GLN A 71 29.85 49.11 -15.22
N VAL A 72 30.13 50.31 -15.74
CA VAL A 72 29.71 50.74 -17.09
C VAL A 72 30.52 50.05 -18.19
N VAL A 73 31.77 49.69 -17.89
CA VAL A 73 32.69 49.00 -18.82
C VAL A 73 32.28 47.53 -19.05
N GLU A 74 31.63 46.88 -18.08
CA GLU A 74 31.15 45.49 -18.20
C GLU A 74 29.89 45.39 -19.09
N ALA A 75 28.99 46.39 -19.04
CA ALA A 75 27.74 46.41 -19.81
C ALA A 75 27.95 46.62 -21.33
N GLN A 76 29.14 47.03 -21.77
CA GLN A 76 29.47 47.24 -23.19
C GLN A 76 30.21 46.06 -23.84
N GLY A 77 30.44 44.96 -23.11
CA GLY A 77 31.37 43.90 -23.50
C GLY A 77 30.74 42.58 -23.94
N GLU A 78 30.12 42.53 -25.13
CA GLU A 78 30.07 41.30 -25.94
C GLU A 78 30.51 41.50 -27.40
N ASP A 79 30.53 42.75 -27.91
CA ASP A 79 31.07 43.07 -29.23
C ASP A 79 31.79 44.43 -29.17
N ASN A 80 33.13 44.43 -29.14
CA ASN A 80 34.06 45.40 -29.77
C ASN A 80 35.41 45.54 -29.04
N MET A 81 36.45 45.82 -29.83
CA MET A 81 37.83 46.22 -29.53
C MET A 81 38.12 46.65 -28.08
N GLU A 82 39.21 46.12 -27.48
CA GLU A 82 39.74 46.56 -26.17
C GLU A 82 39.86 48.10 -26.11
N THR A 83 38.96 48.74 -25.36
CA THR A 83 39.04 50.17 -25.10
C THR A 83 40.18 50.44 -24.13
N GLU A 84 40.90 51.55 -24.32
CA GLU A 84 42.00 51.99 -23.43
C GLU A 84 41.55 52.10 -21.96
N HIS A 85 40.25 52.32 -21.74
CA HIS A 85 39.66 52.41 -20.40
C HIS A 85 39.52 51.03 -19.73
N GLY A 86 39.19 49.97 -20.49
CA GLY A 86 39.08 48.60 -19.98
C GLY A 86 40.43 47.97 -19.62
N SER A 87 41.49 48.28 -20.37
CA SER A 87 42.85 47.81 -20.04
C SER A 87 43.44 48.50 -18.79
N LYS A 88 43.16 49.81 -18.61
CA LYS A 88 43.49 50.57 -17.39
C LYS A 88 42.78 50.03 -16.16
N MET A 89 41.50 49.69 -16.29
CA MET A 89 40.70 49.11 -15.21
C MET A 89 41.23 47.72 -14.78
N ARG A 90 41.48 46.81 -15.72
CA ARG A 90 42.05 45.47 -15.40
C ARG A 90 43.39 45.58 -14.68
N LYS A 91 44.28 46.47 -15.13
CA LYS A 91 45.58 46.70 -14.49
C LYS A 91 45.40 47.27 -13.07
N SER A 92 44.44 48.16 -12.86
CA SER A 92 44.12 48.71 -11.53
C SER A 92 43.61 47.63 -10.58
N ILE A 93 42.70 46.76 -11.04
CA ILE A 93 42.18 45.63 -10.26
C ILE A 93 43.29 44.64 -9.89
N GLU A 94 44.21 44.35 -10.81
CA GLU A 94 45.37 43.48 -10.55
C GLU A 94 46.28 44.04 -9.45
N ILE A 95 46.55 45.36 -9.49
CA ILE A 95 47.32 46.04 -8.45
C ILE A 95 46.57 46.04 -7.11
N ILE A 96 45.27 46.33 -7.09
CA ILE A 96 44.45 46.30 -5.88
C ILE A 96 44.38 44.89 -5.29
N TYR A 97 44.34 43.85 -6.12
CA TYR A 97 44.42 42.45 -5.69
C TYR A 97 45.75 42.15 -5.01
N ALA A 98 46.86 42.59 -5.60
CA ALA A 98 48.19 42.41 -5.00
C ALA A 98 48.31 43.15 -3.66
N ILE A 99 47.82 44.39 -3.59
CA ILE A 99 47.74 45.18 -2.34
C ILE A 99 46.91 44.43 -1.29
N THR A 100 45.72 43.95 -1.66
CA THR A 100 44.81 43.21 -0.77
C THR A 100 45.47 41.95 -0.23
N SER A 101 46.24 41.23 -1.06
CA SER A 101 46.97 40.01 -0.65
C SER A 101 48.02 40.31 0.42
N VAL A 102 48.79 41.40 0.25
CA VAL A 102 49.80 41.83 1.23
C VAL A 102 49.17 42.36 2.50
N ILE A 103 48.06 43.11 2.40
CA ILE A 103 47.30 43.58 3.56
C ILE A 103 46.74 42.39 4.35
N LEU A 104 46.13 41.41 3.68
CA LEU A 104 45.58 40.21 4.30
C LEU A 104 46.67 39.43 5.07
N ALA A 105 47.82 39.20 4.45
CA ALA A 105 48.96 38.57 5.11
C ALA A 105 49.47 39.41 6.29
N SER A 106 49.47 40.74 6.15
CA SER A 106 49.90 41.67 7.20
C SER A 106 49.06 41.59 8.47
N VAL A 107 47.76 41.26 8.40
CA VAL A 107 46.89 41.17 9.59
C VAL A 107 47.41 40.15 10.62
N SER A 108 48.02 39.06 10.14
CA SER A 108 48.53 38.00 11.00
C SER A 108 49.70 38.45 11.88
N VAL A 109 50.53 39.38 11.37
CA VAL A 109 51.79 39.84 12.00
C VAL A 109 51.65 41.16 12.78
N ILE A 110 50.43 41.71 12.91
CA ILE A 110 50.17 42.93 13.70
C ILE A 110 50.38 42.65 15.19
N ASN A 111 51.14 43.53 15.84
CA ASN A 111 51.34 43.57 17.29
C ASN A 111 50.80 44.88 17.91
N GLU A 112 50.42 44.84 19.19
CA GLU A 112 49.86 46.01 19.92
C GLU A 112 50.78 47.24 19.94
N SER A 113 52.09 47.05 19.76
CA SER A 113 53.08 48.13 19.78
C SER A 113 53.25 48.88 18.45
N GLU A 114 52.70 48.38 17.33
CA GLU A 114 52.92 48.91 15.98
C GLU A 114 51.83 49.94 15.61
N ASN A 115 52.16 51.01 14.86
CA ASN A 115 51.14 51.93 14.33
C ASN A 115 50.56 51.41 13.00
N TYR A 116 49.36 50.84 13.05
CA TYR A 116 48.65 50.28 11.90
C TYR A 116 47.53 51.18 11.34
N GLU A 117 47.52 52.49 11.63
CA GLU A 117 46.50 53.43 11.13
C GLU A 117 46.44 53.47 9.59
N ALA A 118 47.59 53.47 8.91
CA ALA A 118 47.66 53.40 7.45
C ALA A 118 47.04 52.10 6.90
N LEU A 119 47.21 50.99 7.62
CA LEU A 119 46.63 49.70 7.26
C LEU A 119 45.10 49.72 7.44
N LEU A 120 44.61 50.29 8.54
CA LEU A 120 43.18 50.47 8.80
C LEU A 120 42.51 51.30 7.69
N GLU A 121 43.13 52.41 7.27
CA GLU A 121 42.62 53.21 6.15
C GLU A 121 42.53 52.40 4.85
N CYS A 122 43.54 51.59 4.53
CA CYS A 122 43.44 50.68 3.39
C CYS A 122 42.27 49.71 3.51
N VAL A 123 42.04 49.12 4.69
CA VAL A 123 40.91 48.21 4.90
C VAL A 123 39.57 48.92 4.72
N ILE A 124 39.42 50.15 5.21
CA ILE A 124 38.20 50.96 5.04
C ILE A 124 37.96 51.27 3.56
N ILE A 125 39.01 51.67 2.83
CA ILE A 125 38.93 51.94 1.39
C ILE A 125 38.53 50.65 0.64
N LEU A 126 39.21 49.54 0.90
CA LEU A 126 38.93 48.24 0.27
C LEU A 126 37.50 47.76 0.57
N ASN A 127 37.02 47.97 1.79
CA ASN A 127 35.64 47.67 2.18
C ASN A 127 34.62 48.53 1.41
N GLY A 128 34.93 49.81 1.19
CA GLY A 128 34.06 50.75 0.47
C GLY A 128 33.96 50.46 -1.03
N ILE A 129 35.06 50.09 -1.69
CA ILE A 129 35.06 49.82 -3.15
C ILE A 129 34.40 48.48 -3.52
N LEU A 130 34.17 47.60 -2.54
CA LEU A 130 33.70 46.24 -2.76
C LEU A 130 32.37 46.18 -3.52
N TYR A 131 31.43 47.08 -3.20
CA TYR A 131 30.13 47.15 -3.86
C TYR A 131 30.19 47.74 -5.27
N ALA A 132 31.29 48.41 -5.62
CA ALA A 132 31.55 48.96 -6.95
C ALA A 132 32.28 47.96 -7.88
N LEU A 133 32.80 46.85 -7.34
CA LEU A 133 33.52 45.86 -8.14
C LEU A 133 32.59 45.10 -9.10
N PRO A 134 33.00 44.88 -10.37
CA PRO A 134 32.21 44.10 -11.33
C PRO A 134 32.07 42.62 -10.94
N GLU A 135 31.04 41.94 -11.46
CA GLU A 135 30.78 40.53 -11.10
C GLU A 135 31.85 39.56 -11.63
N SER A 136 32.58 39.92 -12.70
CA SER A 136 33.69 39.13 -13.22
C SER A 136 34.88 39.04 -12.25
N GLU A 137 35.05 39.99 -11.34
CA GLU A 137 36.23 40.12 -10.47
C GLU A 137 36.09 39.39 -9.12
N ARG A 138 35.59 38.15 -9.18
CA ARG A 138 35.33 37.31 -8.00
C ARG A 138 36.56 37.04 -7.14
N LYS A 139 37.76 37.06 -7.72
CA LYS A 139 39.02 36.82 -6.99
C LYS A 139 39.33 37.97 -6.03
N LEU A 140 39.18 39.22 -6.48
CA LEU A 140 39.39 40.39 -5.63
C LEU A 140 38.29 40.49 -4.57
N GLN A 141 37.02 40.32 -4.96
CA GLN A 141 35.90 40.29 -4.02
C GLN A 141 36.12 39.25 -2.91
N SER A 142 36.57 38.03 -3.26
CA SER A 142 36.88 36.98 -2.28
C SER A 142 38.05 37.37 -1.36
N SER A 143 39.07 38.04 -1.89
CA SER A 143 40.25 38.45 -1.10
C SER A 143 39.90 39.58 -0.12
N ILE A 144 39.08 40.54 -0.53
CA ILE A 144 38.55 41.60 0.35
C ILE A 144 37.64 40.98 1.42
N GLN A 145 36.81 40.00 1.05
CA GLN A 145 35.99 39.25 1.99
C GLN A 145 36.84 38.51 3.04
N ASP A 146 37.89 37.80 2.62
CA ASP A 146 38.81 37.08 3.50
C ASP A 146 39.55 38.07 4.44
N LEU A 147 39.91 39.25 3.93
CA LEU A 147 40.47 40.34 4.72
C LEU A 147 39.49 40.82 5.80
N CYS A 148 38.24 41.11 5.45
CA CYS A 148 37.23 41.55 6.41
C CYS A 148 36.97 40.49 7.50
N VAL A 149 36.94 39.21 7.14
CA VAL A 149 36.81 38.10 8.10
C VAL A 149 38.02 38.05 9.04
N THR A 150 39.23 38.13 8.51
CA THR A 150 40.47 38.06 9.30
C THR A 150 40.60 39.27 10.23
N TRP A 151 40.22 40.46 9.75
CA TRP A 151 40.18 41.70 10.53
C TRP A 151 39.21 41.60 11.71
N TRP A 152 38.01 41.06 11.46
CA TRP A 152 37.02 40.76 12.49
C TRP A 152 37.55 39.77 13.53
N GLU A 153 38.12 38.64 13.10
CA GLU A 153 38.63 37.59 13.98
C GLU A 153 39.78 38.07 14.87
N LYS A 154 40.63 38.98 14.38
CA LYS A 154 41.71 39.63 15.15
C LYS A 154 41.18 40.69 16.14
N GLY A 155 39.96 41.20 15.96
CA GLY A 155 39.32 42.14 16.88
C GLY A 155 39.85 43.57 16.80
N LEU A 156 40.32 43.99 15.62
CA LEU A 156 40.95 45.28 15.36
C LEU A 156 39.93 46.45 15.32
N PRO A 157 40.37 47.73 15.32
CA PRO A 157 39.49 48.90 15.21
C PRO A 157 38.62 48.88 13.93
N ALA A 158 37.45 49.53 13.99
CA ALA A 158 36.44 49.55 12.92
C ALA A 158 36.00 48.15 12.44
N LYS A 159 36.12 47.14 13.32
CA LYS A 159 35.66 45.77 13.02
C LYS A 159 34.15 45.72 12.77
N GLU A 160 33.37 46.65 13.31
CA GLU A 160 31.92 46.67 13.15
C GLU A 160 31.53 46.79 11.66
N ASP A 161 32.17 47.70 10.92
CA ASP A 161 31.86 47.93 9.50
C ASP A 161 32.38 46.80 8.61
N THR A 162 33.61 46.35 8.84
CA THR A 162 34.19 45.21 8.11
C THR A 162 33.46 43.90 8.43
N GLY A 163 33.00 43.74 9.68
CA GLY A 163 32.19 42.63 10.14
C GLY A 163 30.83 42.58 9.47
N LYS A 164 30.14 43.72 9.33
CA LYS A 164 28.88 43.84 8.59
C LYS A 164 29.05 43.36 7.15
N THR A 165 30.07 43.86 6.45
CA THR A 165 30.35 43.47 5.06
C THR A 165 30.69 41.97 4.96
N ALA A 166 31.59 41.48 5.80
CA ALA A 166 31.97 40.06 5.84
C ALA A 166 30.74 39.15 6.06
N PHE A 167 29.85 39.56 6.97
CA PHE A 167 28.63 38.83 7.30
C PHE A 167 27.67 38.77 6.12
N VAL A 168 27.34 39.90 5.50
CA VAL A 168 26.42 39.97 4.35
C VAL A 168 26.93 39.11 3.19
N MET A 169 28.22 39.22 2.85
CA MET A 169 28.79 38.45 1.75
C MET A 169 28.83 36.95 2.04
N LEU A 170 29.22 36.55 3.26
CA LEU A 170 29.24 35.13 3.62
C LEU A 170 27.83 34.55 3.68
N LEU A 171 26.86 35.32 4.15
CA LEU A 171 25.45 34.93 4.17
C LEU A 171 24.93 34.70 2.75
N ARG A 172 25.09 35.68 1.84
CA ARG A 172 24.69 35.57 0.44
C ARG A 172 25.33 34.35 -0.25
N ARG A 173 26.66 34.24 -0.15
CA ARG A 173 27.42 33.12 -0.73
C ARG A 173 26.98 31.76 -0.18
N SER A 174 26.69 31.67 1.12
CA SER A 174 26.26 30.42 1.75
C SER A 174 24.86 29.94 1.32
N LEU A 175 24.02 30.84 0.81
CA LEU A 175 22.71 30.51 0.26
C LEU A 175 22.82 30.00 -1.19
N GLU A 176 23.76 30.55 -1.96
CA GLU A 176 24.04 30.15 -3.35
C GLU A 176 24.83 28.85 -3.45
N THR A 177 25.79 28.61 -2.55
CA THR A 177 26.67 27.46 -2.64
C THR A 177 26.04 26.18 -2.08
N LYS A 178 26.27 25.05 -2.76
CA LYS A 178 25.86 23.73 -2.26
C LYS A 178 26.82 23.17 -1.20
N THR A 179 27.95 23.82 -0.99
CA THR A 179 29.00 23.38 -0.07
C THR A 179 28.81 24.01 1.30
N GLY A 180 28.82 23.21 2.36
CA GLY A 180 28.62 23.74 3.72
C GLY A 180 29.82 24.52 4.30
N ALA A 181 30.90 24.75 3.55
CA ALA A 181 32.10 25.43 4.06
C ALA A 181 31.79 26.88 4.47
N ASP A 182 31.01 27.59 3.66
CA ASP A 182 30.62 28.98 3.92
C ASP A 182 29.72 29.09 5.16
N ILE A 183 28.87 28.09 5.44
CA ILE A 183 28.07 28.01 6.67
C ILE A 183 28.98 27.92 7.91
N CYS A 184 30.07 27.15 7.83
CA CYS A 184 31.04 27.07 8.93
C CYS A 184 31.75 28.41 9.16
N ARG A 185 32.11 29.11 8.07
CA ARG A 185 32.75 30.43 8.14
C ARG A 185 31.80 31.47 8.72
N LEU A 186 30.56 31.51 8.24
CA LEU A 186 29.52 32.40 8.77
C LEU A 186 29.29 32.18 10.27
N TRP A 187 29.28 30.92 10.73
CA TRP A 187 29.18 30.63 12.15
C TRP A 187 30.34 31.20 12.98
N ARG A 188 31.57 31.31 12.45
CA ARG A 188 32.70 31.91 13.20
C ARG A 188 32.50 33.40 13.45
N ILE A 189 31.92 34.11 12.49
CA ILE A 189 31.68 35.55 12.56
C ILE A 189 30.25 35.93 12.97
N HIS A 190 29.43 34.97 13.45
CA HIS A 190 27.99 35.19 13.71
C HIS A 190 27.68 36.37 14.65
N GLN A 191 28.63 36.77 15.51
CA GLN A 191 28.49 37.91 16.40
C GLN A 191 28.41 39.26 15.65
N ALA A 192 28.92 39.33 14.42
CA ALA A 192 28.78 40.50 13.56
C ALA A 192 27.31 40.84 13.24
N LEU A 193 26.39 39.89 13.40
CA LEU A 193 24.95 40.15 13.31
C LEU A 193 24.50 41.25 14.28
N TYR A 194 25.10 41.33 15.47
CA TYR A 194 24.74 42.33 16.48
C TYR A 194 25.21 43.75 16.15
N CYS A 195 26.01 43.92 15.08
CA CYS A 195 26.35 45.24 14.56
C CYS A 195 25.20 45.84 13.73
N PHE A 196 24.22 45.04 13.29
CA PHE A 196 23.04 45.51 12.56
C PHE A 196 21.94 45.95 13.52
N ASP A 197 21.42 47.15 13.29
CA ASP A 197 20.21 47.62 13.98
C ASP A 197 18.98 46.99 13.33
N TYR A 198 18.15 46.32 14.14
CA TYR A 198 16.95 45.66 13.65
C TYR A 198 15.92 46.67 13.11
N ASP A 199 15.81 47.88 13.66
CA ASP A 199 14.71 48.80 13.32
C ASP A 199 15.00 49.65 12.07
N LEU A 200 16.22 49.62 11.54
CA LEU A 200 16.59 50.33 10.30
C LEU A 200 16.11 49.59 9.03
N GLU A 201 15.72 50.36 8.01
CA GLU A 201 15.30 49.82 6.70
C GLU A 201 16.44 49.10 5.96
N GLU A 202 17.68 49.57 6.14
CA GLU A 202 18.89 48.96 5.55
C GLU A 202 19.10 47.51 5.98
N SER A 203 18.55 47.11 7.14
CA SER A 203 18.58 45.74 7.63
C SER A 203 17.52 44.83 6.97
N GLY A 204 16.66 45.36 6.09
CA GLY A 204 15.61 44.62 5.40
C GLY A 204 16.15 43.44 4.58
N GLU A 205 17.15 43.71 3.72
CA GLU A 205 17.77 42.67 2.88
C GLU A 205 18.36 41.52 3.71
N ILE A 206 18.97 41.87 4.85
CA ILE A 206 19.57 40.88 5.76
C ILE A 206 18.50 40.05 6.44
N LYS A 207 17.40 40.66 6.89
CA LYS A 207 16.27 39.91 7.47
C LYS A 207 15.76 38.85 6.48
N ASP A 208 15.60 39.22 5.20
CA ASP A 208 15.13 38.29 4.17
C ASP A 208 16.11 37.14 3.93
N MET A 209 17.40 37.42 3.77
CA MET A 209 18.44 36.38 3.64
C MET A 209 18.54 35.47 4.87
N LEU A 210 18.39 36.02 6.08
CA LEU A 210 18.38 35.24 7.32
C LEU A 210 17.15 34.32 7.42
N LEU A 211 15.98 34.78 6.95
CA LEU A 211 14.78 33.94 6.86
C LEU A 211 14.96 32.84 5.80
N GLU A 212 15.64 33.14 4.69
CA GLU A 212 15.98 32.15 3.66
C GLU A 212 16.82 30.98 4.19
N CYS A 213 17.66 31.24 5.20
CA CYS A 213 18.44 30.18 5.85
C CYS A 213 17.56 29.10 6.52
N PHE A 214 16.35 29.45 6.98
CA PHE A 214 15.39 28.48 7.55
C PHE A 214 14.69 27.62 6.50
N ILE A 215 14.82 27.98 5.22
CA ILE A 215 14.30 27.27 4.04
C ILE A 215 15.35 26.30 3.52
N ASN A 216 16.62 26.71 3.62
CA ASN A 216 17.73 26.00 3.05
C ASN A 216 18.04 24.69 3.80
N ILE A 217 17.89 23.56 3.11
CA ILE A 217 18.09 22.21 3.69
C ILE A 217 19.53 22.02 4.20
N ASN A 218 20.53 22.67 3.60
CA ASN A 218 21.92 22.55 4.03
C ASN A 218 22.12 23.16 5.42
N TYR A 219 21.48 24.29 5.69
CA TYR A 219 21.48 24.92 7.02
C TYR A 219 20.82 24.04 8.07
N ILE A 220 19.66 23.45 7.76
CA ILE A 220 18.92 22.58 8.69
C ILE A 220 19.71 21.29 8.99
N LYS A 221 20.31 20.67 7.98
CA LYS A 221 21.03 19.39 8.13
C LYS A 221 22.42 19.53 8.75
N LYS A 222 23.10 20.66 8.55
CA LYS A 222 24.46 20.85 9.05
C LYS A 222 24.48 21.32 10.51
N GLU A 223 25.42 20.84 11.31
CA GLU A 223 25.51 21.17 12.74
C GLU A 223 25.80 22.65 12.99
N GLU A 224 26.75 23.24 12.26
CA GLU A 224 27.04 24.68 12.33
C GLU A 224 25.85 25.51 11.88
N GLY A 225 25.13 25.05 10.85
CA GLY A 225 23.89 25.68 10.38
C GLY A 225 22.81 25.70 11.46
N ARG A 226 22.56 24.57 12.14
CA ARG A 226 21.62 24.54 13.27
C ARG A 226 22.03 25.46 14.41
N ARG A 227 23.33 25.54 14.74
CA ARG A 227 23.85 26.48 15.77
C ARG A 227 23.57 27.92 15.39
N PHE A 228 23.84 28.28 14.13
CA PHE A 228 23.56 29.59 13.57
C PHE A 228 22.06 29.91 13.61
N LEU A 229 21.21 29.05 13.03
CA LEU A 229 19.75 29.26 13.05
C LEU A 229 19.19 29.41 14.48
N SER A 230 19.74 28.65 15.44
CA SER A 230 19.32 28.75 16.85
C SER A 230 19.70 30.09 17.48
N CYS A 231 20.83 30.71 17.08
CA CYS A 231 21.25 32.00 17.66
C CYS A 231 20.42 33.18 17.14
N LEU A 232 19.83 33.07 15.94
CA LEU A 232 18.98 34.11 15.36
C LEU A 232 17.73 34.43 16.19
N PHE A 233 17.26 33.46 16.98
CA PHE A 233 16.17 33.67 17.95
C PHE A 233 16.50 34.70 19.04
N ASN A 234 17.79 35.00 19.25
CA ASN A 234 18.22 35.94 20.27
C ASN A 234 18.53 37.34 19.71
N TRP A 235 18.21 37.61 18.43
CA TRP A 235 18.49 38.90 17.81
C TRP A 235 17.40 39.94 18.10
N ASN A 236 16.13 39.61 17.86
CA ASN A 236 15.00 40.50 18.14
C ASN A 236 13.69 39.70 18.35
N ILE A 237 12.82 40.16 19.25
CA ILE A 237 11.54 39.50 19.58
C ILE A 237 10.60 39.40 18.37
N ASN A 238 10.51 40.45 17.56
CA ASN A 238 9.68 40.45 16.35
C ASN A 238 10.24 39.49 15.30
N PHE A 239 11.57 39.36 15.23
CA PHE A 239 12.21 38.41 14.32
C PHE A 239 11.89 36.96 14.66
N ILE A 240 11.75 36.61 15.95
CA ILE A 240 11.32 35.26 16.38
C ILE A 240 9.99 34.88 15.74
N LYS A 241 9.03 35.81 15.70
CA LYS A 241 7.71 35.60 15.09
C LYS A 241 7.83 35.39 13.57
N MET A 242 8.70 36.16 12.91
CA MET A 242 8.98 35.99 11.48
C MET A 242 9.62 34.62 11.21
N ILE A 243 10.61 34.21 11.99
CA ILE A 243 11.25 32.88 11.89
C ILE A 243 10.20 31.78 12.01
N HIS A 244 9.34 31.85 13.04
CA HIS A 244 8.31 30.84 13.26
C HIS A 244 7.28 30.80 12.12
N GLY A 245 6.86 31.96 11.61
CA GLY A 245 6.01 32.07 10.43
C GLY A 245 6.64 31.42 9.19
N THR A 246 7.92 31.70 8.92
CA THR A 246 8.68 31.11 7.80
C THR A 246 8.74 29.60 7.89
N ILE A 247 9.09 29.06 9.06
CA ILE A 247 9.14 27.60 9.27
C ILE A 247 7.76 26.98 9.05
N LYS A 248 6.70 27.57 9.62
CA LYS A 248 5.31 27.07 9.47
C LYS A 248 4.87 27.00 8.02
N ASN A 249 5.12 28.06 7.25
CA ASN A 249 4.73 28.15 5.84
C ASN A 249 5.38 27.05 4.98
N GLN A 250 6.50 26.49 5.43
CA GLN A 250 7.28 25.51 4.67
C GLN A 250 7.15 24.08 5.16
N LEU A 251 6.48 23.87 6.30
CA LEU A 251 6.25 22.54 6.84
C LEU A 251 5.63 21.62 5.81
N GLN A 252 4.76 22.11 4.91
CA GLN A 252 4.17 21.26 3.88
C GLN A 252 5.22 20.73 2.88
N GLY A 253 6.19 21.54 2.47
CA GLY A 253 7.24 21.18 1.51
C GLY A 253 8.39 20.35 2.11
N LEU A 254 8.67 20.49 3.41
CA LEU A 254 9.80 19.81 4.05
C LEU A 254 9.55 18.32 4.29
N GLN A 255 10.56 17.47 4.15
CA GLN A 255 10.47 16.05 4.48
C GLN A 255 10.32 15.83 5.99
N LYS A 256 9.54 14.81 6.40
CA LYS A 256 9.32 14.50 7.83
C LYS A 256 10.61 14.23 8.60
N SER A 257 11.62 13.61 7.96
CA SER A 257 12.92 13.32 8.56
C SER A 257 13.70 14.57 9.00
N LEU A 258 13.39 15.75 8.44
CA LEU A 258 14.02 17.01 8.83
C LEU A 258 13.45 17.61 10.11
N MET A 259 12.27 17.16 10.56
CA MET A 259 11.58 17.75 11.71
C MET A 259 12.36 17.59 13.01
N VAL A 260 13.17 16.54 13.14
CA VAL A 260 14.08 16.34 14.27
C VAL A 260 15.11 17.48 14.36
N TYR A 261 15.64 17.93 13.22
CA TYR A 261 16.58 19.04 13.15
C TYR A 261 15.91 20.40 13.41
N ILE A 262 14.70 20.59 12.89
CA ILE A 262 13.90 21.80 13.19
C ILE A 262 13.61 21.88 14.69
N ALA A 263 13.19 20.77 15.31
CA ALA A 263 12.94 20.70 16.74
C ALA A 263 14.20 20.98 17.56
N GLU A 264 15.35 20.48 17.12
CA GLU A 264 16.64 20.77 17.74
C GLU A 264 16.99 22.27 17.70
N ILE A 265 16.71 22.96 16.60
CA ILE A 265 16.92 24.43 16.49
C ILE A 265 16.09 25.16 17.55
N TYR A 266 14.79 24.88 17.63
CA TYR A 266 13.92 25.47 18.66
C TYR A 266 14.39 25.12 20.07
N PHE A 267 14.79 23.87 20.31
CA PHE A 267 15.24 23.42 21.62
C PHE A 267 16.53 24.13 22.06
N ARG A 268 17.48 24.32 21.14
CA ARG A 268 18.74 25.05 21.39
C ARG A 268 18.48 26.53 21.65
N ALA A 269 17.58 27.15 20.89
CA ALA A 269 17.15 28.53 21.09
C ALA A 269 16.49 28.71 22.47
N TRP A 270 15.49 27.87 22.79
CA TRP A 270 14.81 27.86 24.08
C TRP A 270 15.79 27.71 25.25
N LYS A 271 16.74 26.75 25.17
CA LYS A 271 17.70 26.49 26.24
C LYS A 271 18.61 27.68 26.56
N LYS A 272 18.91 28.53 25.57
CA LYS A 272 19.77 29.71 25.74
C LYS A 272 19.00 30.99 26.08
N ALA A 273 17.68 30.98 25.90
CA ALA A 273 16.85 32.17 26.04
C ALA A 273 16.54 32.49 27.52
N SER A 274 16.32 33.76 27.80
CA SER A 274 15.88 34.27 29.11
C SER A 274 14.95 35.48 28.95
N GLY A 275 14.16 35.79 29.98
CA GLY A 275 13.25 36.95 29.98
C GLY A 275 12.24 36.90 28.84
N LYS A 276 11.99 38.06 28.20
CA LYS A 276 10.98 38.20 27.13
C LYS A 276 11.23 37.29 25.91
N ILE A 277 12.49 36.97 25.60
CA ILE A 277 12.84 36.09 24.49
C ILE A 277 12.36 34.67 24.77
N LEU A 278 12.57 34.18 26.01
CA LEU A 278 12.10 32.88 26.44
C LEU A 278 10.58 32.80 26.38
N GLU A 279 9.88 33.80 26.92
CA GLU A 279 8.42 33.89 26.88
C GLU A 279 7.88 33.87 25.45
N THR A 280 8.55 34.55 24.51
CA THR A 280 8.16 34.58 23.09
C THR A 280 8.35 33.20 22.45
N ILE A 281 9.50 32.54 22.66
CA ILE A 281 9.76 31.20 22.11
C ILE A 281 8.74 30.19 22.65
N GLU A 282 8.43 30.26 23.94
CA GLU A 282 7.51 29.33 24.58
C GLU A 282 6.06 29.54 24.12
N ASN A 283 5.54 30.76 24.21
CA ASN A 283 4.14 31.05 23.97
C ASN A 283 3.82 31.19 22.48
N ASP A 284 4.66 31.87 21.70
CA ASP A 284 4.36 32.18 20.30
C ASP A 284 4.85 31.10 19.34
N CYS A 285 5.76 30.21 19.76
CA CYS A 285 6.31 29.16 18.90
C CYS A 285 5.99 27.73 19.39
N ILE A 286 6.48 27.35 20.57
CA ILE A 286 6.36 25.96 21.05
C ILE A 286 4.88 25.64 21.36
N GLN A 287 4.18 26.52 22.07
CA GLN A 287 2.77 26.34 22.38
C GLN A 287 1.88 26.42 21.12
N ASP A 288 2.27 27.20 20.10
CA ASP A 288 1.61 27.18 18.80
C ASP A 288 1.69 25.79 18.14
N PHE A 289 2.86 25.15 18.14
CA PHE A 289 2.97 23.77 17.66
C PHE A 289 2.15 22.80 18.51
N MET A 290 2.11 22.96 19.84
CA MET A 290 1.27 22.14 20.71
C MET A 290 -0.22 22.30 20.38
N PHE A 291 -0.67 23.55 20.17
CA PHE A 291 -2.04 23.85 19.79
C PHE A 291 -2.41 23.19 18.45
N HIS A 292 -1.56 23.32 17.43
CA HIS A 292 -1.77 22.69 16.13
C HIS A 292 -1.67 21.17 16.19
N GLY A 293 -0.82 20.61 17.06
CA GLY A 293 -0.74 19.18 17.31
C GLY A 293 -2.03 18.58 17.88
N ILE A 294 -2.84 19.39 18.56
CA ILE A 294 -4.17 19.01 19.08
C ILE A 294 -5.26 19.22 18.02
N HIS A 295 -5.27 20.37 17.34
CA HIS A 295 -6.42 20.83 16.55
C HIS A 295 -6.34 20.52 15.05
N LEU A 296 -5.17 20.22 14.51
CA LEU A 296 -5.05 19.90 13.08
C LEU A 296 -5.76 18.57 12.76
N PRO A 297 -6.53 18.50 11.65
CA PRO A 297 -7.05 17.23 11.15
C PRO A 297 -5.91 16.26 10.83
N ARG A 298 -6.07 14.97 11.12
CA ARG A 298 -5.04 13.94 10.86
C ARG A 298 -4.70 13.78 9.38
N ARG A 299 -5.62 14.16 8.50
CA ARG A 299 -5.42 14.19 7.04
C ARG A 299 -4.52 15.34 6.57
N SER A 300 -4.24 16.32 7.43
CA SER A 300 -3.37 17.44 7.09
C SER A 300 -1.95 16.95 6.80
N PRO A 301 -1.32 17.42 5.69
CA PRO A 301 0.04 17.02 5.32
C PRO A 301 1.10 17.45 6.36
N VAL A 302 0.76 18.40 7.24
CA VAL A 302 1.66 18.93 8.26
C VAL A 302 1.42 18.33 9.66
N HIS A 303 0.27 17.68 9.93
CA HIS A 303 -0.04 17.16 11.26
C HIS A 303 1.03 16.19 11.78
N SER A 304 1.46 15.23 10.94
CA SER A 304 2.50 14.27 11.32
C SER A 304 3.87 14.93 11.56
N LYS A 305 4.15 16.06 10.92
CA LYS A 305 5.41 16.82 11.04
C LYS A 305 5.44 17.63 12.33
N VAL A 306 4.33 18.32 12.65
CA VAL A 306 4.16 19.02 13.93
C VAL A 306 4.32 18.05 15.10
N ARG A 307 3.69 16.87 15.00
CA ARG A 307 3.84 15.81 16.01
C ARG A 307 5.28 15.32 16.17
N GLU A 308 6.03 15.21 15.07
CA GLU A 308 7.45 14.84 15.12
C GLU A 308 8.28 15.91 15.85
N VAL A 309 8.02 17.20 15.58
CA VAL A 309 8.69 18.32 16.27
C VAL A 309 8.45 18.24 17.78
N LEU A 310 7.20 18.07 18.21
CA LEU A 310 6.85 17.97 19.62
C LEU A 310 7.45 16.75 20.31
N SER A 311 7.51 15.62 19.59
CA SER A 311 8.09 14.39 20.14
C SER A 311 9.53 14.58 20.62
N TYR A 312 10.31 15.44 19.95
CA TYR A 312 11.68 15.75 20.36
C TYR A 312 11.72 16.30 21.79
N PHE A 313 10.87 17.29 22.11
CA PHE A 313 10.78 17.89 23.45
C PHE A 313 10.38 16.85 24.51
N HIS A 314 9.43 15.96 24.20
CA HIS A 314 9.01 14.90 25.12
C HIS A 314 10.13 13.90 25.43
N HIS A 315 11.00 13.59 24.46
CA HIS A 315 12.15 12.71 24.68
C HIS A 315 13.25 13.37 25.53
N GLN A 316 13.43 14.70 25.43
CA GLN A 316 14.43 15.44 26.23
C GLN A 316 14.09 15.54 27.72
N LYS A 317 12.83 15.29 28.08
CA LYS A 317 12.30 15.37 29.44
C LYS A 317 13.14 14.67 30.51
N LYS A 318 13.68 13.47 30.23
CA LYS A 318 14.49 12.69 31.19
C LYS A 318 15.96 13.12 31.28
N VAL A 319 16.43 13.90 30.30
CA VAL A 319 17.87 14.14 30.10
C VAL A 319 18.26 15.58 30.46
N ARG A 320 17.32 16.52 30.37
CA ARG A 320 17.59 17.96 30.47
C ARG A 320 16.70 18.62 31.52
N GLN A 321 17.34 19.36 32.43
CA GLN A 321 16.66 20.16 33.46
C GLN A 321 15.77 21.26 32.83
N GLY A 322 14.66 21.59 33.47
CA GLY A 322 13.71 22.64 33.06
C GLY A 322 12.69 22.23 32.00
N VAL A 323 12.89 21.11 31.29
CA VAL A 323 11.95 20.66 30.25
C VAL A 323 10.61 20.24 30.85
N GLU A 324 10.60 19.56 32.00
CA GLU A 324 9.36 19.16 32.68
C GLU A 324 8.50 20.36 33.07
N GLU A 325 9.09 21.37 33.69
CA GLU A 325 8.43 22.62 34.08
C GLU A 325 7.83 23.34 32.87
N MET A 326 8.61 23.51 31.79
CA MET A 326 8.12 24.12 30.54
C MET A 326 6.95 23.32 29.96
N LEU A 327 7.05 21.99 29.85
CA LEU A 327 5.96 21.16 29.33
C LEU A 327 4.69 21.28 30.19
N TYR A 328 4.84 21.31 31.52
CA TYR A 328 3.73 21.52 32.45
C TYR A 328 3.05 22.87 32.20
N ARG A 329 3.82 23.97 32.16
CA ARG A 329 3.31 25.33 31.91
C ARG A 329 2.59 25.44 30.57
N LEU A 330 3.22 24.96 29.49
CA LEU A 330 2.68 25.15 28.13
C LEU A 330 1.50 24.25 27.79
N TYR A 331 1.41 23.04 28.35
CA TYR A 331 0.24 22.18 28.13
C TYR A 331 -0.97 22.56 28.99
N LYS A 332 -0.76 23.13 30.18
CA LYS A 332 -1.84 23.47 31.14
C LYS A 332 -3.05 24.17 30.51
N PRO A 333 -2.94 25.20 29.65
CA PRO A 333 -4.11 25.88 29.09
C PRO A 333 -4.80 25.15 27.93
N ILE A 334 -4.16 24.16 27.29
CA ILE A 334 -4.60 23.60 26.00
C ILE A 334 -4.90 22.10 26.05
N LEU A 335 -4.09 21.30 26.73
CA LEU A 335 -4.17 19.84 26.65
C LEU A 335 -5.44 19.31 27.28
N TRP A 336 -5.73 19.73 28.51
CA TRP A 336 -6.90 19.31 29.27
C TRP A 336 -8.21 19.75 28.61
N ARG A 337 -8.21 20.91 27.94
CA ARG A 337 -9.34 21.36 27.11
C ARG A 337 -9.48 20.51 25.86
N GLY A 338 -8.37 20.16 25.22
CA GLY A 338 -8.33 19.26 24.06
C GLY A 338 -8.89 17.87 24.37
N LEU A 339 -8.55 17.30 25.53
CA LEU A 339 -9.08 16.02 26.01
C LEU A 339 -10.60 16.05 26.26
N LYS A 340 -11.16 17.24 26.52
CA LYS A 340 -12.60 17.46 26.77
C LYS A 340 -13.32 18.15 25.60
N ALA A 341 -12.69 18.23 24.43
CA ALA A 341 -13.25 18.89 23.26
C ALA A 341 -14.49 18.16 22.72
N ARG A 342 -15.43 18.89 22.10
CA ARG A 342 -16.60 18.28 21.45
C ARG A 342 -16.22 17.37 20.28
N ASN A 343 -15.18 17.73 19.54
CA ASN A 343 -14.68 16.97 18.39
C ASN A 343 -13.83 15.78 18.85
N SER A 344 -14.19 14.56 18.41
CA SER A 344 -13.49 13.33 18.79
C SER A 344 -12.08 13.19 18.21
N GLU A 345 -11.79 13.79 17.05
CA GLU A 345 -10.44 13.84 16.48
C GLU A 345 -9.51 14.70 17.32
N VAL A 346 -10.00 15.85 17.77
CA VAL A 346 -9.28 16.74 18.69
C VAL A 346 -8.96 16.03 20.01
N ARG A 347 -9.96 15.34 20.61
CA ARG A 347 -9.73 14.53 21.82
C ARG A 347 -8.69 13.43 21.58
N SER A 348 -8.79 12.73 20.45
CA SER A 348 -7.86 11.66 20.10
C SER A 348 -6.43 12.18 19.84
N ASN A 349 -6.27 13.37 19.27
CA ASN A 349 -4.96 14.00 19.07
C ASN A 349 -4.37 14.50 20.40
N ALA A 350 -5.19 15.13 21.24
CA ALA A 350 -4.79 15.51 22.60
C ALA A 350 -4.35 14.29 23.42
N ALA A 351 -5.07 13.17 23.31
CA ALA A 351 -4.70 11.91 23.97
C ALA A 351 -3.33 11.39 23.52
N LEU A 352 -2.98 11.48 22.23
CA LEU A 352 -1.66 11.07 21.74
C LEU A 352 -0.54 11.92 22.35
N LEU A 353 -0.71 13.24 22.39
CA LEU A 353 0.29 14.15 22.98
C LEU A 353 0.37 14.00 24.50
N PHE A 354 -0.76 13.80 25.17
CA PHE A 354 -0.81 13.51 26.59
C PHE A 354 0.00 12.26 26.93
N VAL A 355 -0.21 11.16 26.21
CA VAL A 355 0.52 9.90 26.40
C VAL A 355 2.03 10.06 26.18
N GLU A 356 2.44 10.87 25.20
CA GLU A 356 3.85 11.10 24.90
C GLU A 356 4.54 11.98 25.95
N ALA A 357 3.82 12.98 26.48
CA ALA A 357 4.29 13.84 27.55
C ALA A 357 4.22 13.18 28.95
N PHE A 358 3.45 12.11 29.10
CA PHE A 358 3.18 11.47 30.40
C PHE A 358 4.45 11.00 31.13
N PRO A 359 4.56 11.21 32.45
CA PRO A 359 3.66 12.01 33.30
C PRO A 359 3.96 13.51 33.22
N ILE A 360 2.98 14.39 33.03
CA ILE A 360 3.27 15.84 33.02
C ILE A 360 3.48 16.30 34.47
N ARG A 361 4.65 16.87 34.79
CA ARG A 361 5.09 17.21 36.16
C ARG A 361 5.66 18.62 36.21
N ASP A 362 5.39 19.33 37.31
CA ASP A 362 6.13 20.52 37.73
C ASP A 362 7.08 20.17 38.89
N PRO A 363 8.41 20.19 38.69
CA PRO A 363 9.39 19.89 39.73
C PRO A 363 9.30 20.79 40.99
N ASN A 364 8.63 21.93 40.90
CA ASN A 364 8.51 22.89 42.01
C ASN A 364 7.33 22.58 42.96
N LEU A 365 6.42 21.68 42.59
CA LEU A 365 5.30 21.28 43.45
C LEU A 365 5.74 20.39 44.60
N HIS A 366 5.04 20.49 45.73
CA HIS A 366 5.25 19.57 46.85
C HIS A 366 4.80 18.15 46.49
N ALA A 367 5.39 17.13 47.12
CA ALA A 367 5.13 15.72 46.80
C ALA A 367 3.64 15.36 46.83
N ILE A 368 2.89 15.85 47.83
CA ILE A 368 1.45 15.61 47.97
C ILE A 368 0.65 16.21 46.80
N GLU A 369 0.99 17.42 46.38
CA GLU A 369 0.33 18.09 45.26
C GLU A 369 0.66 17.39 43.94
N MET A 370 1.91 16.96 43.77
CA MET A 370 2.34 16.16 42.63
C MET A 370 1.57 14.85 42.53
N ASP A 371 1.41 14.12 43.65
CA ASP A 371 0.66 12.87 43.67
C ASP A 371 -0.81 13.09 43.28
N SER A 372 -1.42 14.18 43.74
CA SER A 372 -2.76 14.60 43.31
C SER A 372 -2.83 14.90 41.79
N GLU A 373 -1.83 15.59 41.23
CA GLU A 373 -1.77 15.86 39.78
C GLU A 373 -1.55 14.60 38.94
N ILE A 374 -0.77 13.63 39.45
CA ILE A 374 -0.60 12.32 38.80
C ILE A 374 -1.90 11.52 38.87
N GLN A 375 -2.62 11.56 40.00
CA GLN A 375 -3.90 10.89 40.15
C GLN A 375 -4.93 11.39 39.12
N LYS A 376 -5.03 12.71 38.92
CA LYS A 376 -5.87 13.31 37.87
C LYS A 376 -5.49 12.81 36.47
N GLN A 377 -4.20 12.61 36.20
CA GLN A 377 -3.75 12.07 34.92
C GLN A 377 -4.18 10.62 34.72
N PHE A 378 -4.24 9.80 35.77
CA PHE A 378 -4.83 8.46 35.68
C PHE A 378 -6.33 8.51 35.41
N GLU A 379 -7.07 9.44 36.02
CA GLU A 379 -8.51 9.64 35.76
C GLU A 379 -8.79 10.04 34.30
N GLU A 380 -7.92 10.86 33.70
CA GLU A 380 -8.01 11.20 32.27
C GLU A 380 -7.75 9.97 31.38
N LEU A 381 -6.86 9.03 31.77
CA LEU A 381 -6.70 7.76 31.05
C LEU A 381 -7.97 6.92 31.09
N TYR A 382 -8.65 6.82 32.23
CA TYR A 382 -9.95 6.15 32.32
C TYR A 382 -10.99 6.82 31.43
N SER A 383 -11.06 8.15 31.47
CA SER A 383 -11.99 8.93 30.63
C SER A 383 -11.78 8.66 29.14
N LEU A 384 -10.53 8.46 28.70
CA LEU A 384 -10.21 8.09 27.32
C LEU A 384 -10.68 6.67 26.96
N LEU A 385 -10.59 5.71 27.89
CA LEU A 385 -11.08 4.34 27.69
C LEU A 385 -12.61 4.27 27.65
N GLU A 386 -13.30 5.24 28.23
CA GLU A 386 -14.77 5.31 28.32
C GLU A 386 -15.40 6.29 27.32
N ASP A 387 -14.60 6.87 26.43
CA ASP A 387 -15.08 7.87 25.46
C ASP A 387 -16.16 7.30 24.52
N PRO A 388 -17.24 8.04 24.23
CA PRO A 388 -18.30 7.56 23.36
C PRO A 388 -17.83 7.22 21.92
N TYR A 389 -16.72 7.79 21.45
CA TYR A 389 -16.21 7.56 20.10
C TYR A 389 -15.12 6.48 20.07
N PRO A 390 -15.27 5.43 19.25
CA PRO A 390 -14.29 4.34 19.10
C PRO A 390 -12.84 4.77 18.84
N MET A 391 -12.65 5.85 18.08
CA MET A 391 -11.32 6.37 17.74
C MET A 391 -10.57 6.90 18.98
N VAL A 392 -11.28 7.50 19.94
CA VAL A 392 -10.68 8.01 21.17
C VAL A 392 -10.32 6.83 22.08
N ARG A 393 -11.24 5.87 22.24
CA ARG A 393 -10.97 4.63 23.01
C ARG A 393 -9.79 3.83 22.46
N SER A 394 -9.68 3.71 21.13
CA SER A 394 -8.53 3.07 20.48
C SER A 394 -7.20 3.77 20.83
N THR A 395 -7.20 5.10 20.87
CA THR A 395 -6.04 5.88 21.32
C THR A 395 -5.81 5.75 22.83
N GLY A 396 -6.86 5.69 23.64
CA GLY A 396 -6.78 5.43 25.07
C GLY A 396 -6.12 4.10 25.38
N ILE A 397 -6.51 3.02 24.67
CA ILE A 397 -5.88 1.69 24.77
C ILE A 397 -4.38 1.77 24.47
N LEU A 398 -4.01 2.44 23.37
CA LEU A 398 -2.61 2.65 23.01
C LEU A 398 -1.88 3.41 24.12
N GLY A 399 -2.52 4.44 24.68
CA GLY A 399 -2.00 5.24 25.78
C GLY A 399 -1.70 4.43 27.03
N VAL A 400 -2.70 3.70 27.50
CA VAL A 400 -2.59 2.83 28.68
C VAL A 400 -1.52 1.78 28.46
N CYS A 401 -1.51 1.06 27.33
CA CYS A 401 -0.51 0.04 27.06
C CYS A 401 0.93 0.61 27.02
N LYS A 402 1.11 1.79 26.42
CA LYS A 402 2.41 2.49 26.39
C LYS A 402 2.87 2.90 27.79
N ILE A 403 1.99 3.53 28.56
CA ILE A 403 2.30 4.05 29.90
C ILE A 403 2.59 2.89 30.85
N THR A 404 1.73 1.87 30.89
CA THR A 404 1.91 0.68 31.73
C THR A 404 3.18 -0.08 31.38
N SER A 405 3.52 -0.21 30.09
CA SER A 405 4.79 -0.83 29.67
C SER A 405 6.01 -0.04 30.18
N LYS A 406 6.00 1.29 30.03
CA LYS A 406 7.14 2.18 30.35
C LYS A 406 7.30 2.48 31.84
N TYR A 407 6.21 2.52 32.61
CA TYR A 407 6.18 2.96 34.01
C TYR A 407 5.70 1.87 34.97
N TRP A 408 5.74 0.59 34.57
CA TRP A 408 5.23 -0.56 35.33
C TRP A 408 5.56 -0.53 36.83
N GLU A 409 6.83 -0.31 37.17
CA GLU A 409 7.32 -0.32 38.56
C GLU A 409 6.96 0.94 39.35
N MET A 410 6.67 2.04 38.67
CA MET A 410 6.32 3.33 39.29
C MET A 410 4.81 3.52 39.47
N MET A 411 3.98 2.68 38.84
CA MET A 411 2.53 2.79 38.93
C MET A 411 1.99 2.11 40.20
N PRO A 412 0.97 2.71 40.86
CA PRO A 412 0.25 2.01 41.91
C PRO A 412 -0.34 0.68 41.41
N PRO A 413 -0.12 -0.46 42.10
CA PRO A 413 -0.56 -1.76 41.63
C PRO A 413 -2.07 -1.86 41.36
N THR A 414 -2.89 -1.17 42.16
CA THR A 414 -4.35 -1.11 41.99
C THR A 414 -4.74 -0.47 40.67
N ILE A 415 -4.21 0.72 40.38
CA ILE A 415 -4.45 1.45 39.13
C ILE A 415 -4.01 0.62 37.92
N LEU A 416 -2.85 -0.03 38.02
CA LEU A 416 -2.33 -0.88 36.95
C LEU A 416 -3.27 -2.05 36.65
N ILE A 417 -3.71 -2.77 37.68
CA ILE A 417 -4.62 -3.92 37.53
C ILE A 417 -5.96 -3.47 36.95
N ASP A 418 -6.53 -2.39 37.45
CA ASP A 418 -7.85 -1.90 37.03
C ASP A 418 -7.84 -1.41 35.58
N LEU A 419 -6.81 -0.68 35.14
CA LEU A 419 -6.64 -0.28 33.74
C LEU A 419 -6.52 -1.50 32.81
N LEU A 420 -5.73 -2.52 33.18
CA LEU A 420 -5.58 -3.71 32.36
C LEU A 420 -6.85 -4.56 32.34
N LYS A 421 -7.59 -4.64 33.44
CA LYS A 421 -8.92 -5.27 33.49
C LYS A 421 -9.92 -4.52 32.62
N LYS A 422 -9.89 -3.19 32.56
CA LYS A 422 -10.73 -2.41 31.64
C LYS A 422 -10.42 -2.75 30.17
N VAL A 423 -9.13 -2.76 29.82
CA VAL A 423 -8.67 -3.06 28.45
C VAL A 423 -9.01 -4.49 28.04
N THR A 424 -8.76 -5.47 28.90
CA THR A 424 -8.97 -6.90 28.59
C THR A 424 -10.40 -7.38 28.83
N GLY A 425 -11.08 -6.89 29.87
CA GLY A 425 -12.42 -7.32 30.27
C GLY A 425 -13.56 -6.60 29.58
N GLU A 426 -13.37 -5.36 29.14
CA GLU A 426 -14.42 -4.57 28.48
C GLU A 426 -14.07 -4.25 27.02
N LEU A 427 -12.93 -3.59 26.78
CA LEU A 427 -12.61 -3.08 25.44
C LEU A 427 -12.25 -4.17 24.43
N ALA A 428 -11.78 -5.33 24.88
CA ALA A 428 -11.59 -6.50 24.02
C ALA A 428 -12.92 -7.03 23.46
N PHE A 429 -14.04 -6.70 24.11
CA PHE A 429 -15.40 -7.10 23.77
C PHE A 429 -16.29 -5.92 23.36
N ASP A 430 -15.68 -4.80 22.95
CA ASP A 430 -16.40 -3.61 22.51
C ASP A 430 -17.42 -3.93 21.40
N THR A 431 -18.69 -3.69 21.71
CA THR A 431 -19.83 -4.00 20.81
C THR A 431 -20.00 -2.98 19.70
N SER A 432 -19.49 -1.76 19.89
CA SER A 432 -19.67 -0.64 18.97
C SER A 432 -18.67 -0.64 17.81
N SER A 433 -17.46 -1.18 18.01
CA SER A 433 -16.42 -1.12 16.99
C SER A 433 -15.38 -2.23 17.07
N ALA A 434 -15.19 -2.90 15.94
CA ALA A 434 -14.08 -3.82 15.74
C ALA A 434 -12.70 -3.13 15.76
N ASP A 435 -12.59 -1.81 15.55
CA ASP A 435 -11.32 -1.10 15.65
C ASP A 435 -10.83 -0.99 17.09
N VAL A 436 -11.74 -0.84 18.06
CA VAL A 436 -11.40 -0.82 19.49
C VAL A 436 -10.88 -2.20 19.91
N ARG A 437 -11.64 -3.27 19.61
CA ARG A 437 -11.22 -4.65 19.89
C ARG A 437 -9.88 -5.00 19.23
N CYS A 438 -9.69 -4.60 17.97
CA CYS A 438 -8.44 -4.78 17.24
C CYS A 438 -7.29 -4.01 17.92
N SER A 439 -7.53 -2.79 18.40
CA SER A 439 -6.53 -1.97 19.08
C SER A 439 -6.03 -2.61 20.38
N VAL A 440 -6.90 -3.30 21.13
CA VAL A 440 -6.49 -4.08 22.32
C VAL A 440 -5.38 -5.07 21.96
N PHE A 441 -5.63 -5.93 20.98
CA PHE A 441 -4.67 -6.99 20.62
C PHE A 441 -3.43 -6.46 19.88
N LYS A 442 -3.50 -5.28 19.27
CA LYS A 442 -2.33 -4.59 18.71
C LYS A 442 -1.45 -3.94 19.77
N CYS A 443 -2.03 -3.46 20.88
CA CYS A 443 -1.31 -2.70 21.90
C CYS A 443 -0.82 -3.54 23.08
N LEU A 444 -1.53 -4.60 23.47
CA LEU A 444 -1.08 -5.54 24.52
C LEU A 444 0.34 -6.11 24.29
N PRO A 445 0.78 -6.41 23.05
CA PRO A 445 2.17 -6.77 22.75
C PRO A 445 3.23 -5.82 23.30
N MET A 446 2.93 -4.52 23.42
CA MET A 446 3.87 -3.54 23.97
C MET A 446 4.14 -3.76 25.47
N ILE A 447 3.16 -4.30 26.20
CA ILE A 447 3.29 -4.63 27.63
C ILE A 447 4.07 -5.94 27.82
N LEU A 448 3.93 -6.87 26.87
CA LEU A 448 4.64 -8.16 26.88
C LEU A 448 6.15 -8.01 26.73
N ASP A 449 6.66 -6.88 26.25
CA ASP A 449 8.09 -6.58 26.24
C ASP A 449 8.66 -6.38 27.66
N ASN A 450 7.81 -6.03 28.63
CA ASN A 450 8.19 -5.96 30.04
C ASN A 450 7.93 -7.32 30.73
N LYS A 451 8.99 -8.02 31.12
CA LYS A 451 8.90 -9.34 31.76
C LYS A 451 8.13 -9.33 33.09
N LEU A 452 8.11 -8.20 33.81
CA LEU A 452 7.37 -8.07 35.06
C LEU A 452 5.85 -8.13 34.84
N SER A 453 5.38 -7.92 33.61
CA SER A 453 3.95 -8.00 33.27
C SER A 453 3.44 -9.41 33.05
N HIS A 454 4.34 -10.38 32.80
CA HIS A 454 3.97 -11.73 32.37
C HIS A 454 3.06 -12.46 33.36
N PRO A 455 3.30 -12.45 34.69
CA PRO A 455 2.42 -13.14 35.63
C PRO A 455 0.98 -12.61 35.64
N LEU A 456 0.81 -11.29 35.55
CA LEU A 456 -0.53 -10.69 35.52
C LEU A 456 -1.23 -10.95 34.18
N LEU A 457 -0.50 -10.84 33.07
CA LEU A 457 -1.07 -11.11 31.75
C LEU A 457 -1.43 -12.60 31.58
N GLU A 458 -0.64 -13.54 32.10
CA GLU A 458 -0.99 -14.97 32.06
C GLU A 458 -2.32 -15.25 32.78
N GLN A 459 -2.68 -14.47 33.81
CA GLN A 459 -3.97 -14.56 34.50
C GLN A 459 -5.13 -13.93 33.72
N LEU A 460 -4.91 -12.79 33.04
CA LEU A 460 -5.97 -12.04 32.36
C LEU A 460 -6.31 -12.61 30.96
N LEU A 461 -5.32 -13.11 30.22
CA LEU A 461 -5.47 -13.51 28.82
C LEU A 461 -6.45 -14.67 28.56
N PRO A 462 -6.60 -15.70 29.42
CA PRO A 462 -7.54 -16.81 29.17
C PRO A 462 -9.00 -16.39 28.97
N ALA A 463 -9.42 -15.25 29.54
CA ALA A 463 -10.76 -14.69 29.31
C ALA A 463 -11.00 -14.28 27.84
N LEU A 464 -9.93 -14.03 27.08
CA LEU A 464 -9.97 -13.51 25.71
C LEU A 464 -10.06 -14.60 24.64
N ARG A 465 -10.21 -15.87 25.05
CA ARG A 465 -10.18 -17.04 24.13
C ARG A 465 -11.16 -16.96 22.97
N TYR A 466 -12.31 -16.32 23.17
CA TYR A 466 -13.35 -16.18 22.15
C TYR A 466 -13.05 -15.08 21.12
N SER A 467 -12.06 -14.22 21.34
CA SER A 467 -11.60 -13.24 20.35
C SER A 467 -10.97 -13.90 19.11
N LEU A 468 -10.58 -15.17 19.21
CA LEU A 468 -10.22 -16.00 18.06
C LEU A 468 -11.39 -16.23 17.10
N HIS A 469 -12.63 -16.18 17.60
CA HIS A 469 -13.87 -16.34 16.84
C HIS A 469 -14.57 -15.01 16.55
N ASP A 470 -13.84 -13.89 16.65
CA ASP A 470 -14.40 -12.58 16.37
C ASP A 470 -14.99 -12.50 14.96
N ASN A 471 -16.14 -11.86 14.78
CA ASN A 471 -16.76 -11.69 13.46
C ASN A 471 -15.85 -10.92 12.47
N SER A 472 -15.00 -10.04 12.98
CA SER A 472 -14.10 -9.21 12.19
C SER A 472 -12.74 -9.88 11.97
N GLU A 473 -12.36 -10.11 10.71
CA GLU A 473 -11.07 -10.70 10.37
C GLU A 473 -9.88 -9.92 10.96
N LYS A 474 -9.93 -8.58 10.93
CA LYS A 474 -8.83 -7.74 11.46
C LYS A 474 -8.60 -7.95 12.95
N VAL A 475 -9.66 -8.27 13.72
CA VAL A 475 -9.55 -8.57 15.15
C VAL A 475 -8.92 -9.95 15.34
N ARG A 476 -9.38 -10.96 14.59
CA ARG A 476 -8.79 -12.30 14.61
C ARG A 476 -7.30 -12.27 14.25
N VAL A 477 -6.91 -11.50 13.22
CA VAL A 477 -5.51 -11.29 12.84
C VAL A 477 -4.70 -10.71 14.00
N ALA A 478 -5.16 -9.60 14.59
CA ALA A 478 -4.47 -8.95 15.70
C ALA A 478 -4.36 -9.86 16.93
N PHE A 479 -5.41 -10.63 17.22
CA PHE A 479 -5.42 -11.59 18.32
C PHE A 479 -4.40 -12.72 18.11
N VAL A 480 -4.32 -13.32 16.91
CA VAL A 480 -3.32 -14.36 16.63
C VAL A 480 -1.90 -13.78 16.62
N ASP A 481 -1.70 -12.55 16.14
CA ASP A 481 -0.40 -11.86 16.25
C ASP A 481 0.03 -11.66 17.71
N MET A 482 -0.92 -11.35 18.62
CA MET A 482 -0.66 -11.31 20.05
C MET A 482 -0.27 -12.71 20.59
N LEU A 483 -0.97 -13.79 20.20
CA LEU A 483 -0.61 -15.16 20.60
C LEU A 483 0.80 -15.56 20.12
N LEU A 484 1.17 -15.15 18.91
CA LEU A 484 2.53 -15.33 18.37
C LEU A 484 3.57 -14.56 19.19
N LYS A 485 3.28 -13.32 19.58
CA LYS A 485 4.15 -12.53 20.48
C LYS A 485 4.32 -13.23 21.83
N ILE A 486 3.23 -13.71 22.45
CA ILE A 486 3.25 -14.44 23.72
C ILE A 486 4.15 -15.68 23.61
N LYS A 487 4.00 -16.47 22.53
CA LYS A 487 4.86 -17.63 22.25
C LYS A 487 6.34 -17.24 22.11
N ALA A 488 6.62 -16.14 21.40
CA ALA A 488 7.99 -15.67 21.15
C ALA A 488 8.70 -15.20 22.42
N VAL A 489 8.04 -14.42 23.27
CA VAL A 489 8.63 -13.91 24.53
C VAL A 489 8.51 -14.90 25.70
N ARG A 490 7.86 -16.05 25.47
CA ARG A 490 7.59 -17.09 26.47
C ARG A 490 6.81 -16.60 27.69
N ALA A 491 5.92 -15.63 27.50
CA ALA A 491 5.12 -15.04 28.60
C ALA A 491 4.06 -16.00 29.15
N ALA A 492 3.48 -16.83 28.27
CA ALA A 492 2.49 -17.84 28.65
C ALA A 492 2.43 -18.94 27.57
N LYS A 493 1.85 -20.09 27.93
CA LYS A 493 1.54 -21.15 26.96
C LYS A 493 0.28 -20.76 26.17
N PHE A 494 0.39 -20.54 24.86
CA PHE A 494 -0.75 -20.08 24.05
C PHE A 494 -1.97 -21.03 24.12
N TRP A 495 -1.73 -22.34 24.30
CA TRP A 495 -2.80 -23.33 24.41
C TRP A 495 -3.57 -23.29 25.75
N LYS A 496 -3.03 -22.61 26.77
CA LYS A 496 -3.78 -22.29 27.99
C LYS A 496 -4.73 -21.10 27.78
N ILE A 497 -4.45 -20.25 26.79
CA ILE A 497 -5.30 -19.11 26.42
C ILE A 497 -6.35 -19.58 25.42
N CYS A 498 -5.92 -20.20 24.32
CA CYS A 498 -6.79 -20.76 23.29
C CYS A 498 -6.54 -22.26 23.14
N PRO A 499 -7.47 -23.12 23.60
CA PRO A 499 -7.39 -24.56 23.40
C PRO A 499 -7.22 -24.95 21.92
N MET A 500 -6.54 -26.09 21.68
CA MET A 500 -6.24 -26.57 20.33
C MET A 500 -7.50 -26.72 19.47
N GLU A 501 -8.61 -27.18 20.04
CA GLU A 501 -9.90 -27.35 19.35
C GLU A 501 -10.38 -26.06 18.67
N HIS A 502 -10.35 -24.93 19.40
CA HIS A 502 -10.74 -23.64 18.84
C HIS A 502 -9.80 -23.16 17.72
N ILE A 503 -8.50 -23.45 17.84
CA ILE A 503 -7.50 -23.14 16.81
C ILE A 503 -7.77 -23.95 15.54
N LEU A 504 -8.05 -25.25 15.67
CA LEU A 504 -8.32 -26.12 14.52
C LEU A 504 -9.62 -25.75 13.81
N VAL A 505 -10.71 -25.47 14.55
CA VAL A 505 -11.99 -25.02 13.99
C VAL A 505 -11.83 -23.72 13.20
N ARG A 506 -11.02 -22.76 13.70
CA ARG A 506 -10.69 -21.57 12.91
C ARG A 506 -9.81 -21.91 11.71
N LEU A 507 -8.76 -22.71 11.89
CA LEU A 507 -7.83 -23.01 10.81
C LEU A 507 -8.52 -23.60 9.57
N GLU A 508 -9.52 -24.46 9.78
CA GLU A 508 -10.38 -25.04 8.73
C GLU A 508 -11.11 -23.97 7.90
N THR A 509 -11.72 -23.00 8.57
CA THR A 509 -12.73 -22.09 8.00
C THR A 509 -12.22 -20.68 7.70
N ASP A 510 -11.12 -20.24 8.32
CA ASP A 510 -10.67 -18.85 8.23
C ASP A 510 -10.03 -18.51 6.87
N SER A 511 -9.84 -17.21 6.67
CA SER A 511 -9.17 -16.66 5.50
C SER A 511 -7.65 -16.83 5.58
N ARG A 512 -7.00 -16.75 4.42
CA ARG A 512 -5.55 -16.91 4.28
C ARG A 512 -4.72 -16.07 5.27
N PRO A 513 -5.00 -14.77 5.52
CA PRO A 513 -4.24 -13.98 6.49
C PRO A 513 -4.24 -14.55 7.92
N VAL A 514 -5.35 -15.14 8.35
CA VAL A 514 -5.48 -15.76 9.68
C VAL A 514 -4.88 -17.16 9.67
N SER A 515 -5.23 -17.99 8.68
CA SER A 515 -4.75 -19.37 8.58
C SER A 515 -3.23 -19.46 8.61
N ARG A 516 -2.51 -18.62 7.84
CA ARG A 516 -1.03 -18.62 7.83
C ARG A 516 -0.42 -18.34 9.22
N ARG A 517 -1.05 -17.44 9.99
CA ARG A 517 -0.61 -17.14 11.37
C ARG A 517 -0.92 -18.26 12.35
N LEU A 518 -2.09 -18.89 12.21
CA LEU A 518 -2.44 -20.08 13.00
C LEU A 518 -1.48 -21.22 12.71
N VAL A 519 -1.12 -21.45 11.45
CA VAL A 519 -0.09 -22.43 11.06
C VAL A 519 1.25 -22.08 11.72
N SER A 520 1.72 -20.83 11.66
CA SER A 520 2.92 -20.39 12.38
C SER A 520 2.85 -20.66 13.89
N LEU A 521 1.68 -20.43 14.51
CA LEU A 521 1.46 -20.64 15.93
C LEU A 521 1.62 -22.12 16.33
N ILE A 522 1.08 -23.04 15.52
CA ILE A 522 1.09 -24.49 15.80
C ILE A 522 2.10 -25.29 14.98
N PHE A 523 2.98 -24.64 14.21
CA PHE A 523 3.91 -25.31 13.27
C PHE A 523 4.74 -26.40 13.95
N ASN A 524 5.43 -26.04 15.03
CA ASN A 524 6.26 -26.97 15.80
C ASN A 524 5.46 -28.07 16.52
N SER A 525 4.13 -27.97 16.61
CA SER A 525 3.29 -29.01 17.19
C SER A 525 3.01 -30.13 16.19
N PHE A 526 2.94 -29.82 14.89
CA PHE A 526 2.51 -30.76 13.85
C PHE A 526 3.57 -31.04 12.75
N LEU A 527 4.64 -30.26 12.71
CA LEU A 527 5.83 -30.54 11.91
C LEU A 527 7.10 -30.09 12.66
N PRO A 528 7.50 -30.80 13.72
CA PRO A 528 8.71 -30.47 14.48
C PRO A 528 9.97 -30.89 13.72
N VAL A 529 10.46 -30.04 12.81
CA VAL A 529 11.59 -30.32 11.91
C VAL A 529 12.91 -30.72 12.60
N ASN A 530 13.03 -30.48 13.91
CA ASN A 530 14.18 -30.87 14.73
C ASN A 530 14.05 -32.26 15.38
N GLN A 531 12.93 -32.95 15.17
CA GLN A 531 12.68 -34.32 15.66
C GLN A 531 12.79 -35.35 14.52
N PRO A 532 12.90 -36.65 14.84
CA PRO A 532 12.94 -37.72 13.84
C PRO A 532 11.72 -37.72 12.90
N GLU A 533 11.92 -38.24 11.69
CA GLU A 533 10.94 -38.22 10.61
C GLU A 533 9.67 -39.03 10.96
N GLU A 534 9.80 -40.07 11.80
CA GLU A 534 8.70 -40.88 12.33
C GLU A 534 7.70 -40.01 13.10
N VAL A 535 8.21 -39.08 13.92
CA VAL A 535 7.37 -38.17 14.72
C VAL A 535 6.61 -37.21 13.81
N TRP A 536 7.17 -36.82 12.66
CA TRP A 536 6.45 -35.95 11.72
C TRP A 536 5.21 -36.65 11.17
N CYS A 537 5.34 -37.94 10.86
CA CYS A 537 4.22 -38.76 10.41
C CYS A 537 3.18 -38.98 11.51
N GLU A 538 3.61 -39.29 12.74
CA GLU A 538 2.72 -39.45 13.90
C GLU A 538 1.88 -38.18 14.13
N ARG A 539 2.52 -37.01 14.08
CA ARG A 539 1.83 -35.73 14.24
C ARG A 539 0.89 -35.40 13.09
N CYS A 540 1.26 -35.78 11.86
CA CYS A 540 0.39 -35.66 10.69
C CYS A 540 -0.89 -36.47 10.85
N VAL A 541 -0.75 -37.74 11.24
CA VAL A 541 -1.87 -38.65 11.50
C VAL A 541 -2.74 -38.11 12.63
N THR A 542 -2.13 -37.68 13.72
CA THR A 542 -2.84 -37.07 14.86
C THR A 542 -3.67 -35.87 14.40
N LEU A 543 -3.11 -34.98 13.58
CA LEU A 543 -3.84 -33.80 13.10
C LEU A 543 -5.01 -34.17 12.19
N VAL A 544 -4.82 -35.14 11.31
CA VAL A 544 -5.88 -35.69 10.44
C VAL A 544 -7.03 -36.25 11.28
N GLN A 545 -6.71 -37.00 12.34
CA GLN A 545 -7.69 -37.57 13.27
C GLN A 545 -8.41 -36.50 14.11
N MET A 546 -7.71 -35.44 14.53
CA MET A 546 -8.30 -34.35 15.31
C MET A 546 -9.25 -33.48 14.48
N ASN A 547 -8.81 -33.04 13.29
CA ASN A 547 -9.65 -32.30 12.35
C ASN A 547 -9.02 -32.37 10.94
N HIS A 548 -9.62 -33.20 10.09
CA HIS A 548 -9.19 -33.44 8.71
C HIS A 548 -9.07 -32.15 7.87
N ALA A 549 -10.06 -31.26 7.95
CA ALA A 549 -10.08 -30.05 7.13
C ALA A 549 -9.05 -29.00 7.62
N ALA A 550 -8.82 -28.91 8.93
CA ALA A 550 -7.74 -28.13 9.50
C ALA A 550 -6.36 -28.69 9.12
N ALA A 551 -6.20 -30.02 9.05
CA ALA A 551 -4.98 -30.67 8.58
C ALA A 551 -4.62 -30.25 7.15
N ARG A 552 -5.61 -30.27 6.24
CA ARG A 552 -5.44 -29.80 4.86
C ARG A 552 -4.93 -28.37 4.81
N ARG A 553 -5.52 -27.48 5.62
CA ARG A 553 -5.13 -26.06 5.72
C ARG A 553 -3.74 -25.88 6.34
N PHE A 554 -3.39 -26.67 7.35
CA PHE A 554 -2.08 -26.66 7.98
C PHE A 554 -0.99 -26.97 6.96
N TYR A 555 -1.09 -28.12 6.30
CA TYR A 555 -0.09 -28.58 5.34
C TYR A 555 -0.07 -27.77 4.05
N GLN A 556 -1.17 -27.10 3.69
CA GLN A 556 -1.20 -26.12 2.60
C GLN A 556 -0.20 -24.98 2.81
N TYR A 557 -0.06 -24.49 4.05
CA TYR A 557 0.84 -23.37 4.38
C TYR A 557 2.13 -23.78 5.08
N ALA A 558 2.33 -25.07 5.41
CA ALA A 558 3.52 -25.55 6.10
C ALA A 558 4.85 -25.23 5.38
N HIS A 559 4.84 -25.22 4.05
CA HIS A 559 6.01 -24.89 3.22
C HIS A 559 6.56 -23.48 3.44
N GLU A 560 5.77 -22.56 4.02
CA GLU A 560 6.23 -21.20 4.32
C GLU A 560 7.12 -21.11 5.57
N HIS A 561 7.19 -22.20 6.35
CA HIS A 561 7.88 -22.24 7.64
C HIS A 561 9.05 -23.24 7.67
N THR A 562 9.33 -23.92 6.57
CA THR A 562 10.42 -24.90 6.47
C THR A 562 10.95 -25.01 5.05
N ALA A 563 12.13 -25.60 4.88
CA ALA A 563 12.71 -25.84 3.57
C ALA A 563 11.85 -26.82 2.74
N CYS A 564 11.82 -26.62 1.42
CA CYS A 564 11.11 -27.52 0.49
C CYS A 564 11.60 -28.98 0.59
N THR A 565 12.86 -29.20 0.97
CA THR A 565 13.44 -30.53 1.22
C THR A 565 12.75 -31.26 2.37
N ASN A 566 12.39 -30.57 3.45
CA ASN A 566 11.65 -31.17 4.57
C ASN A 566 10.22 -31.54 4.17
N ILE A 567 9.59 -30.74 3.32
CA ILE A 567 8.27 -31.06 2.75
C ILE A 567 8.37 -32.30 1.84
N ALA A 568 9.39 -32.38 0.97
CA ALA A 568 9.62 -33.55 0.13
C ALA A 568 9.88 -34.81 0.97
N LYS A 569 10.67 -34.71 2.04
CA LYS A 569 10.87 -35.79 3.01
C LYS A 569 9.54 -36.23 3.64
N LEU A 570 8.74 -35.31 4.16
CA LEU A 570 7.43 -35.63 4.74
C LEU A 570 6.53 -36.37 3.75
N ILE A 571 6.50 -35.97 2.48
CA ILE A 571 5.77 -36.70 1.42
C ILE A 571 6.22 -38.17 1.34
N HIS A 572 7.53 -38.42 1.39
CA HIS A 572 8.09 -39.78 1.34
C HIS A 572 7.84 -40.59 2.60
N VAL A 573 7.85 -39.94 3.77
CA VAL A 573 7.56 -40.58 5.05
C VAL A 573 6.10 -41.00 5.11
N ILE A 574 5.16 -40.13 4.70
CA ILE A 574 3.74 -40.49 4.61
C ILE A 574 3.54 -41.65 3.61
N ARG A 575 4.23 -41.61 2.46
CA ARG A 575 4.23 -42.73 1.51
C ARG A 575 4.74 -44.03 2.14
N HIS A 576 5.80 -43.99 2.94
CA HIS A 576 6.30 -45.16 3.64
C HIS A 576 5.28 -45.72 4.64
N CYS A 577 4.64 -44.84 5.43
CA CYS A 577 3.56 -45.20 6.35
C CYS A 577 2.38 -45.88 5.62
N LEU A 578 1.93 -45.34 4.49
CA LEU A 578 0.87 -45.95 3.67
C LEU A 578 1.27 -47.35 3.16
N ASN A 579 2.52 -47.52 2.68
CA ASN A 579 3.02 -48.83 2.25
C ASN A 579 3.07 -49.84 3.40
N ALA A 580 3.51 -49.42 4.59
CA ALA A 580 3.53 -50.27 5.77
C ALA A 580 2.12 -50.74 6.15
N CYS A 581 1.11 -49.87 6.06
CA CYS A 581 -0.29 -50.24 6.29
C CYS A 581 -0.78 -51.29 5.27
N ILE A 582 -0.49 -51.10 3.99
CA ILE A 582 -0.85 -52.06 2.93
C ILE A 582 -0.15 -53.40 3.14
N GLN A 583 1.16 -53.40 3.41
CA GLN A 583 1.92 -54.63 3.63
C GLN A 583 1.41 -55.42 4.83
N ARG A 584 0.91 -54.75 5.88
CA ARG A 584 0.26 -55.40 7.02
C ARG A 584 -1.07 -56.04 6.62
N ALA A 585 -1.93 -55.31 5.91
CA ALA A 585 -3.21 -55.85 5.43
C ALA A 585 -3.05 -57.05 4.46
N VAL A 586 -1.95 -57.12 3.72
CA VAL A 586 -1.63 -58.25 2.83
C VAL A 586 -1.03 -59.45 3.60
N ARG A 587 -0.49 -59.24 4.80
CA ARG A 587 0.16 -60.27 5.64
C ARG A 587 -0.75 -60.86 6.71
N GLU A 588 -1.90 -60.27 7.00
CA GLU A 588 -2.92 -60.87 7.88
C GLU A 588 -3.61 -62.03 7.13
N PRO A 589 -3.43 -63.30 7.55
CA PRO A 589 -4.25 -64.40 7.06
C PRO A 589 -5.69 -64.23 7.57
N PRO A 590 -6.71 -64.79 6.88
CA PRO A 590 -8.02 -64.95 7.50
C PRO A 590 -7.86 -65.76 8.79
N GLU A 591 -8.59 -65.37 9.83
CA GLU A 591 -8.68 -66.09 11.11
C GLU A 591 -8.83 -67.59 10.85
N ASP A 592 -7.89 -68.36 11.41
CA ASP A 592 -7.74 -69.84 11.42
C ASP A 592 -6.42 -70.28 10.77
N GLU A 593 -5.30 -70.09 11.48
CA GLU A 593 -4.26 -71.12 11.69
C GLU A 593 -3.16 -70.58 12.62
N GLU A 594 -2.69 -71.48 13.48
CA GLU A 594 -2.03 -71.23 14.75
C GLU A 594 -0.60 -70.68 14.65
N GLU A 595 -0.18 -70.16 15.81
CA GLU A 595 1.16 -69.71 16.19
C GLU A 595 2.29 -70.64 15.71
N GLU A 596 3.28 -70.10 14.99
CA GLU A 596 4.72 -70.38 15.19
C GLU A 596 5.57 -69.56 14.20
N ASP A 597 6.27 -68.54 14.71
CA ASP A 597 7.75 -68.50 14.74
C ASP A 597 8.21 -67.08 15.12
N GLY A 598 8.87 -67.00 16.26
CA GLY A 598 9.34 -65.78 16.91
C GLY A 598 10.56 -65.20 16.21
N ARG A 599 10.36 -64.39 15.17
CA ARG A 599 11.39 -63.46 14.67
C ARG A 599 11.11 -62.04 15.11
N GLU A 600 11.99 -61.59 16.00
CA GLU A 600 12.22 -60.23 16.50
C GLU A 600 11.77 -59.12 15.51
N LYS A 601 10.66 -58.44 15.83
CA LYS A 601 10.29 -57.16 15.22
C LYS A 601 10.66 -56.02 16.17
N GLU A 602 11.95 -55.66 16.22
CA GLU A 602 12.43 -54.51 17.01
C GLU A 602 12.07 -53.13 16.43
N ASN A 603 11.30 -53.04 15.34
CA ASN A 603 10.88 -51.77 14.75
C ASN A 603 9.35 -51.69 14.57
N VAL A 604 8.57 -51.94 15.63
CA VAL A 604 7.13 -51.64 15.63
C VAL A 604 6.96 -50.18 16.07
N THR A 605 6.72 -49.28 15.13
CA THR A 605 6.42 -47.87 15.42
C THR A 605 5.02 -47.75 16.06
N VAL A 606 4.74 -46.69 16.82
CA VAL A 606 3.41 -46.48 17.44
C VAL A 606 2.29 -46.42 16.38
N LEU A 607 2.62 -45.93 15.18
CA LEU A 607 1.77 -45.95 13.99
C LEU A 607 1.35 -47.36 13.55
N ASP A 608 2.25 -48.34 13.70
CA ASP A 608 2.00 -49.74 13.31
C ASP A 608 0.96 -50.44 14.17
N LYS A 609 0.64 -49.90 15.36
CA LYS A 609 -0.43 -50.42 16.23
C LYS A 609 -1.77 -49.69 16.06
N THR A 610 -1.78 -48.51 15.42
CA THR A 610 -2.92 -47.58 15.48
C THR A 610 -3.58 -47.33 14.12
N LEU A 611 -2.85 -47.44 13.01
CA LEU A 611 -3.38 -47.25 11.66
C LEU A 611 -3.62 -48.59 10.95
N SER A 612 -4.78 -48.73 10.32
CA SER A 612 -5.14 -49.83 9.41
C SER A 612 -5.67 -49.28 8.09
N VAL A 613 -5.51 -50.04 7.01
CA VAL A 613 -6.09 -49.73 5.69
C VAL A 613 -7.60 -49.57 5.76
N ASN A 614 -8.24 -50.19 6.75
CA ASN A 614 -9.69 -50.09 7.01
C ASN A 614 -10.10 -48.71 7.56
N ASP A 615 -9.17 -47.91 8.09
CA ASP A 615 -9.43 -46.52 8.46
C ASP A 615 -9.40 -45.62 7.21
N VAL A 616 -10.46 -45.73 6.42
CA VAL A 616 -10.60 -45.02 5.15
C VAL A 616 -10.49 -43.50 5.32
N ALA A 617 -10.95 -42.95 6.45
CA ALA A 617 -10.88 -41.51 6.71
C ALA A 617 -9.44 -41.05 6.89
N CYS A 618 -8.63 -41.75 7.69
CA CYS A 618 -7.22 -41.41 7.85
C CYS A 618 -6.42 -41.67 6.56
N MET A 619 -6.66 -42.78 5.86
CA MET A 619 -5.96 -43.09 4.61
C MET A 619 -6.24 -42.05 3.52
N ALA A 620 -7.51 -41.67 3.34
CA ALA A 620 -7.89 -40.58 2.44
C ALA A 620 -7.20 -39.27 2.84
N GLY A 621 -7.21 -38.92 4.13
CA GLY A 621 -6.57 -37.71 4.64
C GLY A 621 -5.07 -37.68 4.36
N LEU A 622 -4.34 -38.77 4.60
CA LEU A 622 -2.91 -38.85 4.31
C LEU A 622 -2.60 -38.70 2.81
N LEU A 623 -3.40 -39.33 1.94
CA LEU A 623 -3.28 -39.19 0.48
C LEU A 623 -3.54 -37.75 0.04
N GLU A 624 -4.55 -37.08 0.61
CA GLU A 624 -4.82 -35.67 0.34
C GLU A 624 -3.68 -34.76 0.83
N ILE A 625 -3.10 -35.02 2.01
CA ILE A 625 -1.95 -34.27 2.50
C ILE A 625 -0.76 -34.43 1.55
N ILE A 626 -0.50 -35.61 1.00
CA ILE A 626 0.54 -35.81 -0.03
C ILE A 626 0.30 -34.90 -1.23
N VAL A 627 -0.94 -34.87 -1.75
CA VAL A 627 -1.31 -34.01 -2.90
C VAL A 627 -1.09 -32.53 -2.56
N ILE A 628 -1.52 -32.09 -1.38
CA ILE A 628 -1.38 -30.69 -0.92
C ILE A 628 0.10 -30.31 -0.78
N LEU A 629 0.90 -31.15 -0.12
CA LEU A 629 2.31 -30.93 0.10
C LEU A 629 3.07 -30.88 -1.23
N TRP A 630 2.86 -31.85 -2.12
CA TRP A 630 3.48 -31.86 -3.45
C TRP A 630 3.13 -30.59 -4.21
N LYS A 631 1.85 -30.22 -4.23
CA LYS A 631 1.40 -29.00 -4.90
C LYS A 631 2.04 -27.73 -4.33
N SER A 632 2.28 -27.68 -3.02
CA SER A 632 2.88 -26.53 -2.35
C SER A 632 4.34 -26.28 -2.75
N ILE A 633 5.10 -27.35 -3.07
CA ILE A 633 6.51 -27.27 -3.48
C ILE A 633 6.73 -27.50 -4.97
N ASP A 634 5.66 -27.61 -5.77
CA ASP A 634 5.68 -27.92 -7.20
C ASP A 634 6.67 -27.07 -7.99
N ARG A 635 6.67 -25.75 -7.79
CA ARG A 635 7.63 -24.83 -8.44
C ARG A 635 9.08 -25.11 -8.04
N SER A 636 9.32 -25.47 -6.77
CA SER A 636 10.66 -25.84 -6.30
C SER A 636 11.11 -27.19 -6.86
N MET A 637 10.17 -28.11 -7.06
CA MET A 637 10.42 -29.43 -7.65
C MET A 637 10.72 -29.31 -9.15
N GLU A 638 10.06 -28.40 -9.89
CA GLU A 638 10.40 -28.13 -11.30
C GLU A 638 11.85 -27.64 -11.49
N ASN A 639 12.37 -26.88 -10.51
CA ASN A 639 13.75 -26.41 -10.54
C ASN A 639 14.79 -27.51 -10.20
N ASN A 640 14.38 -28.60 -9.54
CA ASN A 640 15.24 -29.72 -9.19
C ASN A 640 14.78 -31.02 -9.87
N LYS A 641 15.26 -31.21 -11.11
CA LYS A 641 14.88 -32.34 -11.97
C LYS A 641 15.15 -33.71 -11.35
N GLU A 642 16.26 -33.87 -10.62
CA GLU A 642 16.63 -35.14 -9.97
C GLU A 642 15.66 -35.48 -8.84
N ALA A 643 15.40 -34.54 -7.93
CA ALA A 643 14.47 -34.74 -6.82
C ALA A 643 13.05 -35.00 -7.31
N LYS A 644 12.64 -34.30 -8.39
CA LYS A 644 11.36 -34.53 -9.06
C LYS A 644 11.28 -35.94 -9.65
N LEU A 645 12.27 -36.35 -10.43
CA LEU A 645 12.30 -37.68 -11.06
C LEU A 645 12.32 -38.79 -10.00
N TYR A 646 13.13 -38.64 -8.95
CA TYR A 646 13.17 -39.57 -7.82
C TYR A 646 11.79 -39.72 -7.17
N THR A 647 11.11 -38.60 -6.90
CA THR A 647 9.78 -38.62 -6.27
C THR A 647 8.74 -39.26 -7.16
N ILE A 648 8.72 -38.93 -8.46
CA ILE A 648 7.84 -39.56 -9.45
C ILE A 648 8.06 -41.08 -9.48
N ASN A 649 9.30 -41.55 -9.59
CA ASN A 649 9.61 -42.99 -9.66
C ASN A 649 9.17 -43.75 -8.39
N LYS A 650 9.34 -43.15 -7.21
CA LYS A 650 8.93 -43.76 -5.93
C LYS A 650 7.41 -43.87 -5.76
N PHE A 651 6.64 -42.97 -6.35
CA PHE A 651 5.18 -43.06 -6.34
C PHE A 651 4.63 -43.92 -7.49
N ALA A 652 5.19 -43.81 -8.69
CA ALA A 652 4.83 -44.64 -9.84
C ALA A 652 4.88 -46.14 -9.54
N SER A 653 5.89 -46.58 -8.76
CA SER A 653 6.05 -47.98 -8.36
C SER A 653 4.99 -48.50 -7.37
N VAL A 654 4.33 -47.64 -6.59
CA VAL A 654 3.36 -48.06 -5.56
C VAL A 654 1.91 -47.78 -5.95
N LEU A 655 1.68 -46.89 -6.92
CA LEU A 655 0.35 -46.49 -7.37
C LEU A 655 -0.55 -47.65 -7.84
N PRO A 656 -0.06 -48.67 -8.58
CA PRO A 656 -0.89 -49.81 -8.97
C PRO A 656 -1.47 -50.55 -7.76
N GLU A 657 -0.66 -50.77 -6.71
CA GLU A 657 -1.11 -51.42 -5.48
C GLU A 657 -2.07 -50.51 -4.70
N TYR A 658 -1.82 -49.19 -4.67
CA TYR A 658 -2.73 -48.24 -4.03
C TYR A 658 -4.12 -48.25 -4.68
N LEU A 659 -4.19 -48.30 -6.02
CA LEU A 659 -5.47 -48.43 -6.74
C LEU A 659 -6.14 -49.80 -6.53
N LYS A 660 -5.36 -50.84 -6.24
CA LYS A 660 -5.87 -52.18 -5.92
C LYS A 660 -6.49 -52.19 -4.52
N VAL A 661 -5.84 -51.58 -3.53
CA VAL A 661 -6.25 -51.64 -2.12
C VAL A 661 -7.29 -50.56 -1.80
N PHE A 662 -7.06 -49.31 -2.19
CA PHE A 662 -7.94 -48.19 -1.84
C PHE A 662 -9.11 -48.06 -2.83
N LYS A 663 -10.22 -48.73 -2.52
CA LYS A 663 -11.43 -48.75 -3.36
C LYS A 663 -12.46 -47.65 -3.07
N ASP A 664 -12.39 -47.00 -1.91
CA ASP A 664 -13.28 -45.88 -1.56
C ASP A 664 -12.94 -44.63 -2.38
N ASP A 665 -13.97 -43.92 -2.86
CA ASP A 665 -13.78 -42.76 -3.74
C ASP A 665 -13.05 -41.61 -3.04
N ARG A 666 -13.15 -41.50 -1.70
CA ARG A 666 -12.35 -40.53 -0.90
C ARG A 666 -10.86 -40.77 -1.02
N CYS A 667 -10.43 -42.00 -1.30
CA CYS A 667 -9.03 -42.32 -1.58
C CYS A 667 -8.70 -42.26 -3.08
N LYS A 668 -9.63 -42.66 -3.97
CA LYS A 668 -9.39 -42.62 -5.42
C LYS A 668 -9.16 -41.19 -5.93
N ILE A 669 -9.94 -40.22 -5.45
CA ILE A 669 -9.83 -38.82 -5.88
C ILE A 669 -8.41 -38.26 -5.67
N PRO A 670 -7.80 -38.30 -4.46
CA PRO A 670 -6.43 -37.83 -4.26
C PRO A 670 -5.41 -38.68 -5.03
N LEU A 671 -5.63 -39.97 -5.25
CA LEU A 671 -4.76 -40.79 -6.12
C LEU A 671 -4.79 -40.32 -7.58
N PHE A 672 -5.96 -40.01 -8.12
CA PHE A 672 -6.12 -39.46 -9.47
C PHE A 672 -5.47 -38.07 -9.57
N MET A 673 -5.66 -37.21 -8.57
CA MET A 673 -4.97 -35.91 -8.51
C MET A 673 -3.45 -36.08 -8.45
N LEU A 674 -2.93 -37.02 -7.66
CA LEU A 674 -1.51 -37.31 -7.57
C LEU A 674 -0.93 -37.78 -8.91
N MET A 675 -1.65 -38.62 -9.65
CA MET A 675 -1.25 -39.04 -10.99
C MET A 675 -1.23 -37.89 -12.00
N SER A 676 -2.08 -36.86 -11.83
CA SER A 676 -2.03 -35.66 -12.67
C SER A 676 -0.73 -34.84 -12.50
N PHE A 677 0.02 -35.03 -11.40
CA PHE A 677 1.32 -34.38 -11.17
C PHE A 677 2.50 -35.13 -11.82
N MET A 678 2.23 -36.30 -12.41
CA MET A 678 3.23 -37.18 -13.04
C MET A 678 3.00 -37.23 -14.55
N PRO A 679 4.04 -37.50 -15.36
CA PRO A 679 3.86 -37.73 -16.78
C PRO A 679 3.05 -39.01 -17.02
N ALA A 680 2.26 -39.06 -18.10
CA ALA A 680 1.47 -40.23 -18.47
C ALA A 680 2.32 -41.52 -18.57
N SER A 681 3.58 -41.40 -18.99
CA SER A 681 4.53 -42.51 -19.09
C SER A 681 4.88 -43.16 -17.74
N ALA A 682 4.66 -42.48 -16.61
CA ALA A 682 4.88 -43.04 -15.28
C ALA A 682 3.74 -43.95 -14.80
N VAL A 683 2.55 -43.85 -15.42
CA VAL A 683 1.37 -44.66 -15.08
C VAL A 683 0.67 -45.28 -16.31
N PRO A 684 1.37 -46.04 -17.17
CA PRO A 684 0.83 -46.47 -18.47
C PRO A 684 -0.50 -47.25 -18.41
N PRO A 685 -0.71 -48.21 -17.48
CA PRO A 685 -1.97 -48.96 -17.42
C PRO A 685 -3.18 -48.06 -17.15
N PHE A 686 -3.00 -47.04 -16.31
CA PHE A 686 -4.04 -46.07 -16.01
C PHE A 686 -4.20 -45.08 -17.17
N SER A 687 -3.11 -44.46 -17.64
CA SER A 687 -3.17 -43.40 -18.66
C SER A 687 -3.81 -43.85 -19.97
N CYS A 688 -3.52 -45.07 -20.42
CA CYS A 688 -4.11 -45.63 -21.63
C CYS A 688 -5.63 -45.92 -21.49
N GLY A 689 -6.08 -46.20 -20.26
CA GLY A 689 -7.48 -46.52 -19.95
C GLY A 689 -8.39 -45.31 -19.76
N VAL A 690 -7.85 -44.10 -19.50
CA VAL A 690 -8.66 -42.92 -19.12
C VAL A 690 -9.69 -42.54 -20.19
N ILE A 691 -9.29 -42.44 -21.47
CA ILE A 691 -10.22 -42.09 -22.56
C ILE A 691 -11.31 -43.16 -22.72
N SER A 692 -10.96 -44.44 -22.59
CA SER A 692 -11.94 -45.53 -22.67
C SER A 692 -12.96 -45.45 -21.53
N THR A 693 -12.50 -45.11 -20.33
CA THR A 693 -13.33 -44.93 -19.13
C THR A 693 -14.26 -43.72 -19.26
N LEU A 694 -13.76 -42.59 -19.79
CA LEU A 694 -14.58 -41.42 -20.08
C LEU A 694 -15.63 -41.70 -21.15
N ARG A 695 -15.28 -42.53 -22.15
CA ARG A 695 -16.17 -42.92 -23.27
C ARG A 695 -17.28 -43.89 -22.84
N SER A 696 -16.99 -44.83 -21.94
CA SER A 696 -17.94 -45.86 -21.50
C SER A 696 -19.02 -45.33 -20.56
N ARG A 697 -18.88 -44.12 -20.01
CA ARG A 697 -19.86 -43.51 -19.09
C ARG A 697 -21.23 -43.28 -19.73
N GLU A 698 -22.29 -43.59 -18.98
CA GLU A 698 -23.67 -43.32 -19.38
C GLU A 698 -24.06 -41.85 -19.12
N GLU A 699 -25.02 -41.34 -19.88
CA GLU A 699 -25.56 -40.00 -19.67
C GLU A 699 -26.44 -39.98 -18.41
N GLY A 700 -26.33 -38.91 -17.62
CA GLY A 700 -27.09 -38.76 -16.37
C GLY A 700 -26.44 -39.39 -15.13
N ALA A 701 -25.24 -39.97 -15.24
CA ALA A 701 -24.50 -40.46 -14.08
C ALA A 701 -24.21 -39.33 -13.07
N VAL A 702 -24.59 -39.54 -11.81
CA VAL A 702 -24.43 -38.56 -10.70
C VAL A 702 -22.94 -38.39 -10.31
N ASP A 703 -22.12 -39.41 -10.56
CA ASP A 703 -20.70 -39.44 -10.20
C ASP A 703 -19.85 -38.45 -11.01
N LYS A 704 -19.18 -37.54 -10.29
CA LYS A 704 -18.27 -36.51 -10.83
C LYS A 704 -16.81 -36.95 -10.97
N SER A 705 -16.48 -38.23 -10.82
CA SER A 705 -15.08 -38.68 -10.92
C SER A 705 -14.44 -38.44 -12.31
N TYR A 706 -15.24 -38.17 -13.36
CA TYR A 706 -14.74 -37.66 -14.64
C TYR A 706 -13.91 -36.38 -14.51
N CYS A 707 -14.18 -35.53 -13.50
CA CYS A 707 -13.43 -34.30 -13.25
C CYS A 707 -11.93 -34.55 -13.10
N THR A 708 -11.55 -35.46 -12.22
CA THR A 708 -10.14 -35.82 -11.98
C THR A 708 -9.48 -36.53 -13.16
N LEU A 709 -10.27 -37.27 -13.97
CA LEU A 709 -9.79 -37.90 -15.21
C LEU A 709 -9.49 -36.85 -16.29
N LEU A 710 -10.36 -35.84 -16.42
CA LEU A 710 -10.12 -34.69 -17.31
C LEU A 710 -8.90 -33.88 -16.84
N ASP A 711 -8.73 -33.68 -15.53
CA ASP A 711 -7.54 -33.01 -14.97
C ASP A 711 -6.24 -33.74 -15.35
N CYS A 712 -6.25 -35.08 -15.30
CA CYS A 712 -5.12 -35.91 -15.73
C CYS A 712 -4.80 -35.70 -17.21
N LEU A 713 -5.79 -35.84 -18.09
CA LEU A 713 -5.61 -35.67 -19.54
C LEU A 713 -5.13 -34.26 -19.90
N CYS A 714 -5.66 -33.23 -19.24
CA CYS A 714 -5.19 -31.85 -19.42
C CYS A 714 -3.74 -31.70 -18.97
N SER A 715 -3.38 -32.22 -17.80
CA SER A 715 -2.01 -32.15 -17.25
C SER A 715 -0.99 -32.93 -18.10
N TRP A 716 -1.43 -33.98 -18.80
CA TRP A 716 -0.60 -34.74 -19.75
C TRP A 716 -0.55 -34.15 -21.17
N GLY A 717 -1.19 -32.99 -21.41
CA GLY A 717 -1.23 -32.37 -22.73
C GLY A 717 -2.13 -33.11 -23.75
N GLN A 718 -3.02 -33.97 -23.28
CA GLN A 718 -3.88 -34.84 -24.11
C GLN A 718 -5.28 -34.25 -24.35
N VAL A 719 -5.44 -32.93 -24.21
CA VAL A 719 -6.74 -32.24 -24.43
C VAL A 719 -7.31 -32.46 -25.84
N GLY A 720 -6.44 -32.73 -26.83
CA GLY A 720 -6.86 -33.08 -28.19
C GLY A 720 -7.74 -34.33 -28.26
N HIS A 721 -7.47 -35.33 -27.42
CA HIS A 721 -8.28 -36.56 -27.35
C HIS A 721 -9.63 -36.32 -26.66
N ILE A 722 -9.69 -35.38 -25.71
CA ILE A 722 -10.97 -34.93 -25.13
C ILE A 722 -11.81 -34.24 -26.20
N LEU A 723 -11.20 -33.33 -26.98
CA LEU A 723 -11.88 -32.64 -28.07
C LEU A 723 -12.39 -33.60 -29.13
N GLU A 724 -11.61 -34.62 -29.51
CA GLU A 724 -12.05 -35.66 -30.44
C GLU A 724 -13.23 -36.48 -29.88
N LEU A 725 -13.19 -36.82 -28.59
CA LEU A 725 -14.30 -37.53 -27.94
C LEU A 725 -15.58 -36.69 -27.96
N VAL A 726 -15.46 -35.41 -27.63
CA VAL A 726 -16.56 -34.43 -27.60
C VAL A 726 -17.11 -34.16 -29.00
N ASP A 727 -16.24 -34.01 -29.99
CA ASP A 727 -16.62 -33.76 -31.39
C ASP A 727 -17.44 -34.91 -31.98
N ASN A 728 -17.12 -36.16 -31.62
CA ASN A 728 -17.89 -37.34 -32.00
C ASN A 728 -19.28 -37.41 -31.34
N TRP A 729 -19.53 -36.63 -30.29
CA TRP A 729 -20.78 -36.63 -29.52
C TRP A 729 -21.66 -35.41 -29.77
N LEU A 730 -21.12 -34.32 -30.31
CA LEU A 730 -21.90 -33.13 -30.63
C LEU A 730 -22.56 -33.25 -32.02
N PRO A 731 -23.76 -32.69 -32.21
CA PRO A 731 -24.39 -32.62 -33.53
C PRO A 731 -23.57 -31.73 -34.48
N THR A 732 -23.36 -32.19 -35.72
CA THR A 732 -22.65 -31.42 -36.77
C THR A 732 -23.57 -31.12 -37.96
N GLU A 733 -23.45 -29.92 -38.54
CA GLU A 733 -24.27 -29.43 -39.68
C GLU A 733 -24.24 -30.36 -40.92
N HIS A 734 -23.22 -31.22 -41.04
CA HIS A 734 -22.96 -32.01 -42.25
C HIS A 734 -23.59 -33.40 -42.26
N ALA A 735 -24.32 -33.80 -41.21
CA ALA A 735 -25.03 -35.08 -41.20
C ALA A 735 -26.23 -35.12 -42.17
N GLN A 736 -26.66 -33.97 -42.73
CA GLN A 736 -27.87 -33.86 -43.56
C GLN A 736 -27.64 -33.87 -45.08
N ALA A 737 -26.40 -33.92 -45.58
CA ALA A 737 -26.12 -33.82 -47.03
C ALA A 737 -25.48 -35.07 -47.68
N LYS A 738 -25.53 -36.24 -47.03
CA LYS A 738 -25.03 -37.50 -47.60
C LYS A 738 -26.09 -38.60 -47.65
N SER A 739 -27.26 -38.29 -48.21
CA SER A 739 -27.99 -39.28 -49.02
C SER A 739 -27.93 -38.81 -50.46
N ASN A 740 -27.38 -39.64 -51.34
CA ASN A 740 -27.21 -39.43 -52.79
C ASN A 740 -25.86 -38.81 -53.20
N THR A 741 -24.80 -39.62 -53.13
CA THR A 741 -23.87 -39.80 -54.26
C THR A 741 -23.10 -41.10 -54.05
N ALA A 742 -23.21 -42.01 -55.02
CA ALA A 742 -22.50 -43.28 -55.03
C ALA A 742 -21.02 -43.08 -55.38
N SER A 743 -20.09 -43.54 -54.53
CA SER A 743 -18.75 -43.95 -54.95
C SER A 743 -18.00 -44.78 -53.89
N LYS A 744 -17.77 -46.04 -54.27
CA LYS A 744 -16.66 -46.96 -53.93
C LYS A 744 -16.42 -47.38 -52.46
N ARG A 745 -16.81 -48.64 -52.22
CA ARG A 745 -16.37 -49.63 -51.21
C ARG A 745 -15.10 -49.24 -50.41
N LYS A 746 -15.31 -48.95 -49.12
CA LYS A 746 -14.44 -49.37 -48.02
C LYS A 746 -15.34 -50.04 -46.97
N VAL A 747 -14.92 -51.20 -46.48
CA VAL A 747 -15.64 -52.05 -45.52
C VAL A 747 -16.06 -51.19 -44.32
N GLN A 748 -17.38 -51.03 -44.18
CA GLN A 748 -18.01 -50.23 -43.14
C GLN A 748 -18.32 -51.20 -41.98
N ILE A 749 -17.48 -51.19 -40.94
CA ILE A 749 -17.90 -51.71 -39.64
C ILE A 749 -18.98 -50.74 -39.16
N HIS A 750 -20.23 -51.20 -39.14
CA HIS A 750 -21.33 -50.51 -38.49
C HIS A 750 -21.06 -50.49 -36.98
N ASP A 751 -20.32 -49.50 -36.51
CA ASP A 751 -20.29 -49.16 -35.10
C ASP A 751 -21.41 -48.13 -34.88
N THR A 752 -22.62 -48.62 -34.62
CA THR A 752 -23.75 -47.83 -34.12
C THR A 752 -23.40 -47.30 -32.73
N ARG A 753 -22.53 -46.29 -32.69
CA ARG A 753 -22.09 -45.67 -31.44
C ARG A 753 -23.17 -44.72 -30.94
N PRO A 754 -23.60 -44.81 -29.67
CA PRO A 754 -24.53 -43.85 -29.11
C PRO A 754 -23.85 -42.47 -29.03
N VAL A 755 -24.48 -41.47 -29.66
CA VAL A 755 -24.13 -40.06 -29.53
C VAL A 755 -24.46 -39.64 -28.08
N LYS A 756 -23.56 -38.93 -27.40
CA LYS A 756 -23.71 -38.51 -25.99
C LYS A 756 -23.57 -37.00 -25.80
N PRO A 757 -24.50 -36.18 -26.34
CA PRO A 757 -24.34 -34.74 -26.37
C PRO A 757 -24.35 -34.11 -24.97
N GLU A 758 -25.16 -34.59 -24.04
CA GLU A 758 -25.25 -34.08 -22.68
C GLU A 758 -23.91 -34.25 -21.93
N LEU A 759 -23.26 -35.40 -22.10
CA LEU A 759 -21.96 -35.69 -21.48
C LEU A 759 -20.84 -34.83 -22.09
N ALA A 760 -20.89 -34.58 -23.41
CA ALA A 760 -19.97 -33.68 -24.09
C ALA A 760 -20.03 -32.26 -23.51
N LEU A 761 -21.23 -31.73 -23.29
CA LEU A 761 -21.44 -30.40 -22.70
C LEU A 761 -20.94 -30.33 -21.24
N VAL A 762 -21.14 -31.39 -20.45
CA VAL A 762 -20.60 -31.49 -19.08
C VAL A 762 -19.07 -31.40 -19.08
N TYR A 763 -18.41 -32.11 -19.99
CA TYR A 763 -16.95 -32.10 -20.07
C TYR A 763 -16.41 -30.73 -20.49
N ILE A 764 -17.00 -30.11 -21.53
CA ILE A 764 -16.61 -28.76 -21.96
C ILE A 764 -16.81 -27.73 -20.84
N GLU A 765 -17.94 -27.79 -20.15
CA GLU A 765 -18.22 -26.86 -19.04
C GLU A 765 -17.21 -26.99 -17.92
N TYR A 766 -16.85 -28.23 -17.54
CA TYR A 766 -15.83 -28.48 -16.53
C TYR A 766 -14.46 -27.91 -16.95
N LEU A 767 -14.07 -28.14 -18.21
CA LEU A 767 -12.82 -27.61 -18.78
C LEU A 767 -12.79 -26.08 -18.76
N LEU A 768 -13.89 -25.41 -19.13
CA LEU A 768 -13.96 -23.94 -19.15
C LEU A 768 -14.01 -23.31 -17.74
N THR A 769 -14.60 -24.02 -16.77
CA THR A 769 -14.75 -23.53 -15.39
C THR A 769 -13.45 -23.64 -14.59
N HIS A 770 -12.61 -24.64 -14.86
CA HIS A 770 -11.37 -24.89 -14.12
C HIS A 770 -10.17 -24.15 -14.76
N PRO A 771 -9.50 -23.20 -14.06
CA PRO A 771 -8.51 -22.31 -14.68
C PRO A 771 -7.38 -22.99 -15.46
N LYS A 772 -6.81 -24.07 -14.90
CA LYS A 772 -5.74 -24.85 -15.54
C LYS A 772 -6.24 -25.60 -16.78
N ASN A 773 -7.37 -26.26 -16.65
CA ASN A 773 -7.96 -27.02 -17.76
C ASN A 773 -8.42 -26.08 -18.88
N ARG A 774 -8.91 -24.89 -18.52
CA ARG A 774 -9.25 -23.83 -19.47
C ARG A 774 -8.02 -23.39 -20.25
N GLU A 775 -6.90 -23.18 -19.58
CA GLU A 775 -5.63 -22.85 -20.25
C GLU A 775 -5.20 -23.97 -21.22
N CYS A 776 -5.30 -25.24 -20.79
CA CYS A 776 -5.05 -26.39 -21.65
C CYS A 776 -6.01 -26.43 -22.86
N LEU A 777 -7.31 -26.25 -22.66
CA LEU A 777 -8.31 -26.21 -23.73
C LEU A 777 -8.01 -25.09 -24.73
N LEU A 778 -7.72 -23.88 -24.25
CA LEU A 778 -7.41 -22.72 -25.09
C LEU A 778 -6.03 -22.82 -25.78
N SER A 779 -5.19 -23.77 -25.39
CA SER A 779 -3.94 -24.09 -26.10
C SER A 779 -4.15 -25.00 -27.32
N ALA A 780 -5.35 -25.58 -27.48
CA ALA A 780 -5.66 -26.43 -28.61
C ALA A 780 -5.64 -25.66 -29.95
N PRO A 781 -5.41 -26.35 -31.09
CA PRO A 781 -5.39 -25.70 -32.39
C PRO A 781 -6.68 -24.92 -32.67
N ARG A 782 -6.54 -23.67 -33.13
CA ARG A 782 -7.66 -22.75 -33.40
C ARG A 782 -8.75 -23.34 -34.29
N LYS A 783 -8.38 -24.18 -35.28
CA LYS A 783 -9.34 -24.88 -36.14
C LYS A 783 -10.28 -25.78 -35.32
N LYS A 784 -9.76 -26.53 -34.34
CA LYS A 784 -10.56 -27.39 -33.45
C LYS A 784 -11.46 -26.56 -32.52
N LEU A 785 -10.97 -25.44 -31.99
CA LEU A 785 -11.76 -24.54 -31.14
C LEU A 785 -12.89 -23.84 -31.90
N ASN A 786 -12.64 -23.38 -33.13
CA ASN A 786 -13.68 -22.81 -33.99
C ASN A 786 -14.70 -23.88 -34.41
N HIS A 787 -14.27 -25.12 -34.63
CA HIS A 787 -15.19 -26.22 -34.93
C HIS A 787 -16.11 -26.50 -33.74
N LEU A 788 -15.55 -26.57 -32.53
CA LEU A 788 -16.33 -26.70 -31.29
C LEU A 788 -17.33 -25.53 -31.12
N LEU A 789 -16.90 -24.29 -31.38
CA LEU A 789 -17.77 -23.12 -31.29
C LEU A 789 -18.97 -23.20 -32.25
N LYS A 790 -18.74 -23.67 -33.49
CA LYS A 790 -19.78 -23.92 -34.48
C LYS A 790 -20.72 -25.07 -34.10
N ALA A 791 -20.17 -26.17 -33.56
CA ALA A 791 -20.99 -27.28 -33.07
C ALA A 791 -21.94 -26.83 -31.95
N LEU A 792 -21.46 -26.00 -31.01
CA LEU A 792 -22.29 -25.41 -29.97
C LEU A 792 -23.31 -24.38 -30.51
N GLU A 793 -22.99 -23.66 -31.60
CA GLU A 793 -23.89 -22.68 -32.23
C GLU A 793 -25.18 -23.31 -32.77
N THR A 794 -25.14 -24.59 -33.18
CA THR A 794 -26.32 -25.32 -33.66
C THR A 794 -27.47 -25.35 -32.65
N SER A 795 -27.18 -25.14 -31.36
CA SER A 795 -28.20 -25.03 -30.32
C SER A 795 -29.17 -23.86 -30.54
N LYS A 796 -28.77 -22.80 -31.26
CA LYS A 796 -29.68 -21.67 -31.61
C LYS A 796 -30.87 -22.17 -32.44
N ALA A 797 -30.62 -23.04 -33.42
CA ALA A 797 -31.67 -23.61 -34.26
C ALA A 797 -32.61 -24.56 -33.48
N ASP A 798 -32.04 -25.33 -32.53
CA ASP A 798 -32.84 -26.17 -31.64
C ASP A 798 -33.74 -25.32 -30.72
N LEU A 799 -33.19 -24.24 -30.14
CA LEU A 799 -33.95 -23.29 -29.31
C LEU A 799 -35.05 -22.57 -30.10
N GLU A 800 -34.81 -22.19 -31.36
CA GLU A 800 -35.86 -21.64 -32.24
C GLU A 800 -36.99 -22.65 -32.48
N SER A 801 -36.64 -23.91 -32.76
CA SER A 801 -37.63 -24.97 -33.03
C SER A 801 -38.51 -25.28 -31.81
N LEU A 802 -37.93 -25.22 -30.61
CA LEU A 802 -38.62 -25.42 -29.34
C LEU A 802 -39.63 -24.30 -29.04
N LEU A 803 -39.40 -23.08 -29.55
CA LEU A 803 -40.32 -21.96 -29.38
C LEU A 803 -41.46 -21.97 -30.42
N GLN A 804 -41.19 -22.42 -31.65
CA GLN A 804 -42.14 -22.37 -32.77
C GLN A 804 -43.22 -23.47 -32.76
N THR A 805 -43.04 -24.58 -32.02
CA THR A 805 -44.00 -25.70 -32.02
C THR A 805 -44.15 -26.31 -30.62
N PRO A 806 -45.36 -26.43 -30.05
CA PRO A 806 -45.58 -27.16 -28.81
C PRO A 806 -45.22 -28.64 -29.01
N GLY A 807 -44.15 -29.11 -28.36
CA GLY A 807 -43.62 -30.46 -28.54
C GLY A 807 -42.74 -30.65 -29.79
N GLY A 808 -42.22 -29.57 -30.38
CA GLY A 808 -41.21 -29.66 -31.43
C GLY A 808 -40.01 -30.46 -30.94
N LYS A 809 -39.71 -31.60 -31.58
CA LYS A 809 -38.52 -32.38 -31.24
C LYS A 809 -37.29 -31.60 -31.73
N PRO A 810 -36.39 -31.18 -30.83
CA PRO A 810 -35.15 -30.54 -31.24
C PRO A 810 -34.35 -31.53 -32.10
N ARG A 811 -33.62 -31.01 -33.09
CA ARG A 811 -32.96 -31.84 -34.11
C ARG A 811 -31.62 -32.40 -33.61
N GLY A 812 -30.95 -31.69 -32.69
CA GLY A 812 -29.64 -32.07 -32.16
C GLY A 812 -29.60 -32.32 -30.65
N PHE A 813 -30.06 -31.37 -29.83
CA PHE A 813 -29.95 -31.39 -28.36
C PHE A 813 -31.31 -31.57 -27.66
N SER A 814 -31.37 -32.22 -26.50
CA SER A 814 -32.55 -32.09 -25.63
C SER A 814 -32.79 -30.64 -25.19
N GLU A 815 -33.99 -30.29 -24.70
CA GLU A 815 -34.33 -28.92 -24.25
C GLU A 815 -33.30 -28.34 -23.27
N ALA A 816 -32.93 -29.12 -22.23
CA ALA A 816 -31.93 -28.71 -21.25
C ALA A 816 -30.50 -28.65 -21.84
N ALA A 817 -30.17 -29.57 -22.75
CA ALA A 817 -28.87 -29.57 -23.42
C ALA A 817 -28.72 -28.40 -24.40
N ALA A 818 -29.78 -27.99 -25.09
CA ALA A 818 -29.77 -26.86 -26.02
C ALA A 818 -29.45 -25.54 -25.30
N LEU A 819 -30.07 -25.31 -24.14
CA LEU A 819 -29.78 -24.14 -23.30
C LEU A 819 -28.35 -24.16 -22.75
N ARG A 820 -27.86 -25.33 -22.33
CA ARG A 820 -26.49 -25.49 -21.83
C ARG A 820 -25.46 -25.27 -22.95
N ALA A 821 -25.70 -25.83 -24.13
CA ALA A 821 -24.87 -25.63 -25.32
C ALA A 821 -24.83 -24.16 -25.74
N PHE A 822 -25.98 -23.46 -25.71
CA PHE A 822 -26.06 -22.02 -25.97
C PHE A 822 -25.23 -21.21 -24.95
N GLY A 823 -25.35 -21.52 -23.66
CA GLY A 823 -24.53 -20.89 -22.63
C GLY A 823 -23.03 -21.12 -22.81
N LEU A 824 -22.64 -22.35 -23.20
CA LEU A 824 -21.25 -22.68 -23.51
C LEU A 824 -20.74 -22.01 -24.78
N HIS A 825 -21.57 -21.86 -25.82
CA HIS A 825 -21.24 -21.09 -27.03
C HIS A 825 -20.89 -19.64 -26.67
N CYS A 826 -21.76 -18.98 -25.91
CA CYS A 826 -21.55 -17.61 -25.44
C CYS A 826 -20.32 -17.46 -24.55
N ARG A 827 -20.06 -18.39 -23.61
CA ARG A 827 -18.87 -18.33 -22.75
C ARG A 827 -17.58 -18.64 -23.51
N LEU A 828 -17.61 -19.61 -24.42
CA LEU A 828 -16.45 -19.99 -25.22
C LEU A 828 -16.02 -18.85 -26.16
N SER A 829 -16.95 -18.14 -26.81
CA SER A 829 -16.61 -16.99 -27.65
C SER A 829 -15.83 -15.93 -26.88
N ILE A 830 -16.17 -15.69 -25.61
CA ILE A 830 -15.47 -14.72 -24.75
C ILE A 830 -14.11 -15.23 -24.29
N HIS A 831 -13.98 -16.51 -23.96
CA HIS A 831 -12.68 -17.09 -23.66
C HIS A 831 -11.74 -17.07 -24.88
N LEU A 832 -12.28 -17.24 -26.10
CA LEU A 832 -11.53 -17.08 -27.34
C LEU A 832 -11.18 -15.61 -27.60
N GLN A 833 -12.09 -14.66 -27.36
CA GLN A 833 -11.81 -13.23 -27.41
C GLN A 833 -10.64 -12.88 -26.50
N HIS A 834 -10.70 -13.26 -25.22
CA HIS A 834 -9.63 -12.99 -24.26
C HIS A 834 -8.28 -13.60 -24.69
N LYS A 835 -8.28 -14.82 -25.25
CA LYS A 835 -7.05 -15.51 -25.67
C LYS A 835 -6.42 -14.91 -26.93
N PHE A 836 -7.24 -14.49 -27.90
CA PHE A 836 -6.80 -14.08 -29.24
C PHE A 836 -6.95 -12.58 -29.51
N CYS A 837 -7.33 -11.76 -28.52
CA CYS A 837 -7.56 -10.31 -28.66
C CYS A 837 -6.37 -9.57 -29.29
N SER A 838 -5.14 -9.96 -28.94
CA SER A 838 -3.91 -9.36 -29.47
C SER A 838 -3.62 -9.67 -30.94
N GLU A 839 -4.32 -10.65 -31.53
CA GLU A 839 -4.14 -11.09 -32.92
C GLU A 839 -5.10 -10.37 -33.90
N GLY A 840 -5.80 -9.32 -33.47
CA GLY A 840 -6.63 -8.47 -34.34
C GLY A 840 -7.91 -9.12 -34.87
N LYS A 841 -8.36 -10.23 -34.30
CA LYS A 841 -9.63 -10.89 -34.67
C LYS A 841 -10.67 -10.78 -33.56
N VAL A 842 -11.86 -10.34 -33.95
CA VAL A 842 -12.97 -10.02 -33.05
C VAL A 842 -13.86 -11.26 -32.87
N TYR A 843 -13.72 -11.96 -31.75
CA TYR A 843 -14.71 -12.94 -31.29
C TYR A 843 -15.87 -12.27 -30.54
N LEU A 844 -15.72 -10.99 -30.16
CA LEU A 844 -16.79 -10.17 -29.58
C LEU A 844 -17.99 -10.03 -30.54
N SER A 845 -17.75 -9.98 -31.86
CA SER A 845 -18.79 -9.89 -32.88
C SER A 845 -19.72 -11.10 -32.86
N ILE A 846 -19.22 -12.28 -32.47
CA ILE A 846 -20.05 -13.49 -32.33
C ILE A 846 -21.09 -13.30 -31.21
N LEU A 847 -20.73 -12.60 -30.14
CA LEU A 847 -21.68 -12.29 -29.07
C LEU A 847 -22.65 -11.18 -29.51
N GLU A 848 -22.20 -10.18 -30.29
CA GLU A 848 -23.07 -9.16 -30.89
C GLU A 848 -24.09 -9.76 -31.88
N ASP A 849 -23.64 -10.69 -32.74
CA ASP A 849 -24.47 -11.47 -33.67
C ASP A 849 -25.48 -12.32 -32.89
N THR A 850 -25.05 -12.91 -31.77
CA THR A 850 -25.94 -13.66 -30.88
C THR A 850 -26.98 -12.75 -30.22
N GLY A 851 -26.62 -11.52 -29.88
CA GLY A 851 -27.58 -10.50 -29.45
C GLY A 851 -28.59 -10.19 -30.56
N PHE A 852 -28.12 -10.00 -31.80
CA PHE A 852 -29.00 -9.67 -32.93
C PHE A 852 -29.97 -10.83 -33.23
N TRP A 853 -29.47 -12.06 -33.14
CA TRP A 853 -30.30 -13.26 -33.17
C TRP A 853 -31.37 -13.24 -32.06
N LEU A 854 -31.00 -12.88 -30.82
CA LEU A 854 -31.95 -12.78 -29.71
C LEU A 854 -33.05 -11.74 -29.99
N GLU A 855 -32.70 -10.56 -30.53
CA GLU A 855 -33.69 -9.54 -30.89
C GLU A 855 -34.61 -9.99 -32.04
N SER A 856 -34.01 -10.52 -33.11
CA SER A 856 -34.72 -10.84 -34.36
C SER A 856 -35.54 -12.14 -34.29
N LYS A 857 -35.20 -13.07 -33.41
CA LYS A 857 -35.85 -14.39 -33.31
C LYS A 857 -36.59 -14.62 -32.00
N ILE A 858 -36.04 -14.16 -30.87
CA ILE A 858 -36.61 -14.43 -29.53
C ILE A 858 -37.54 -13.30 -29.12
N LEU A 859 -37.10 -12.04 -29.20
CA LEU A 859 -37.96 -10.90 -28.81
C LEU A 859 -39.11 -10.69 -29.79
N SER A 860 -38.87 -10.80 -31.10
CA SER A 860 -39.93 -10.78 -32.13
C SER A 860 -40.99 -11.85 -31.86
N PHE A 861 -40.56 -13.09 -31.61
CA PHE A 861 -41.46 -14.18 -31.23
C PHE A 861 -42.29 -13.84 -29.98
N ILE A 862 -41.71 -13.20 -28.96
CA ILE A 862 -42.48 -12.82 -27.77
C ILE A 862 -43.53 -11.74 -28.09
N GLN A 863 -43.26 -10.85 -29.05
CA GLN A 863 -44.18 -9.79 -29.48
C GLN A 863 -45.33 -10.32 -30.35
N ASP A 864 -45.06 -11.33 -31.18
CA ASP A 864 -45.98 -11.82 -32.22
C ASP A 864 -46.93 -12.94 -31.75
N GLN A 865 -46.82 -13.40 -30.49
CA GLN A 865 -47.56 -14.57 -29.98
C GLN A 865 -48.61 -14.22 -28.92
N GLU A 866 -49.66 -15.04 -28.85
CA GLU A 866 -50.75 -14.87 -27.87
C GLU A 866 -50.30 -15.19 -26.43
N GLU A 867 -50.95 -14.57 -25.43
CA GLU A 867 -50.52 -14.64 -24.02
C GLU A 867 -50.54 -16.07 -23.45
N ASP A 868 -51.43 -16.95 -23.93
CA ASP A 868 -51.49 -18.34 -23.48
C ASP A 868 -50.38 -19.22 -24.10
N TYR A 869 -49.96 -18.92 -25.33
CA TYR A 869 -48.82 -19.56 -25.97
C TYR A 869 -47.49 -19.16 -25.32
N LEU A 870 -47.38 -17.89 -24.90
CA LEU A 870 -46.24 -17.35 -24.16
C LEU A 870 -46.11 -17.91 -22.74
N LYS A 871 -47.22 -18.30 -22.10
CA LYS A 871 -47.18 -18.98 -20.79
C LYS A 871 -46.54 -20.36 -20.90
N LEU A 872 -46.83 -21.10 -21.97
CA LEU A 872 -46.32 -22.45 -22.19
C LEU A 872 -44.80 -22.48 -22.38
N HIS A 873 -44.24 -21.49 -23.10
CA HIS A 873 -42.80 -21.41 -23.43
C HIS A 873 -42.01 -20.47 -22.51
N ARG A 874 -42.62 -20.02 -21.40
CA ARG A 874 -42.08 -19.00 -20.48
C ARG A 874 -40.69 -19.31 -19.98
N VAL A 875 -40.46 -20.54 -19.54
CA VAL A 875 -39.19 -20.96 -18.94
C VAL A 875 -38.06 -20.90 -19.96
N ILE A 876 -38.32 -21.34 -21.20
CA ILE A 876 -37.31 -21.45 -22.26
C ILE A 876 -36.82 -20.06 -22.67
N TYR A 877 -37.70 -19.15 -23.11
CA TYR A 877 -37.24 -17.82 -23.52
C TYR A 877 -36.64 -17.03 -22.35
N GLN A 878 -37.09 -17.28 -21.11
CA GLN A 878 -36.50 -16.67 -19.93
C GLN A 878 -35.06 -17.09 -19.71
N GLN A 879 -34.79 -18.39 -19.82
CA GLN A 879 -33.46 -18.94 -19.65
C GLN A 879 -32.51 -18.54 -20.79
N ILE A 880 -33.00 -18.41 -22.04
CA ILE A 880 -32.20 -17.89 -23.16
C ILE A 880 -31.73 -16.46 -22.86
N ILE A 881 -32.67 -15.56 -22.54
CA ILE A 881 -32.37 -14.14 -22.27
C ILE A 881 -31.47 -14.00 -21.05
N GLN A 882 -31.76 -14.71 -19.96
CA GLN A 882 -30.95 -14.69 -18.75
C GLN A 882 -29.52 -15.19 -19.01
N THR A 883 -29.35 -16.26 -19.79
CA THR A 883 -28.03 -16.82 -20.13
C THR A 883 -27.19 -15.83 -20.91
N TYR A 884 -27.77 -15.20 -21.94
CA TYR A 884 -27.09 -14.17 -22.72
C TYR A 884 -26.68 -12.97 -21.87
N LEU A 885 -27.63 -12.38 -21.11
CA LEU A 885 -27.37 -11.23 -20.26
C LEU A 885 -26.32 -11.51 -19.18
N THR A 886 -26.31 -12.72 -18.62
CA THR A 886 -25.31 -13.13 -17.62
C THR A 886 -23.90 -13.11 -18.22
N VAL A 887 -23.73 -13.65 -19.43
CA VAL A 887 -22.45 -13.62 -20.14
C VAL A 887 -22.04 -12.19 -20.48
N CYS A 888 -22.95 -11.36 -20.99
CA CYS A 888 -22.65 -9.96 -21.31
C CYS A 888 -22.25 -9.15 -20.06
N LYS A 889 -22.90 -9.40 -18.91
CA LYS A 889 -22.51 -8.82 -17.62
C LYS A 889 -21.07 -9.21 -17.26
N ASP A 890 -20.76 -10.50 -17.36
CA ASP A 890 -19.42 -11.02 -17.05
C ASP A 890 -18.35 -10.43 -17.98
N VAL A 891 -18.66 -10.19 -19.26
CA VAL A 891 -17.79 -9.52 -20.25
C VAL A 891 -17.43 -8.09 -19.84
N VAL A 892 -18.42 -7.31 -19.41
CA VAL A 892 -18.19 -5.94 -18.91
C VAL A 892 -17.37 -5.97 -17.63
N MET A 893 -17.71 -6.86 -16.70
CA MET A 893 -17.01 -7.03 -15.42
C MET A 893 -15.51 -7.32 -15.61
N VAL A 894 -15.14 -8.13 -16.61
CA VAL A 894 -13.74 -8.45 -16.92
C VAL A 894 -13.06 -7.45 -17.88
N GLY A 895 -13.76 -6.38 -18.28
CA GLY A 895 -13.21 -5.30 -19.12
C GLY A 895 -13.01 -5.65 -20.60
N LEU A 896 -13.70 -6.67 -21.11
CA LEU A 896 -13.60 -7.11 -22.51
C LEU A 896 -14.65 -6.48 -23.44
N GLY A 897 -15.67 -5.81 -22.90
CA GLY A 897 -16.69 -5.10 -23.68
C GLY A 897 -16.31 -3.63 -23.85
N ASP A 898 -16.11 -3.19 -25.10
CA ASP A 898 -15.87 -1.78 -25.44
C ASP A 898 -17.14 -0.92 -25.29
N HIS A 899 -17.00 0.40 -25.44
CA HIS A 899 -18.12 1.35 -25.30
C HIS A 899 -19.25 1.06 -26.29
N GLN A 900 -18.93 0.61 -27.50
CA GLN A 900 -19.91 0.25 -28.52
C GLN A 900 -20.74 -0.97 -28.09
N PHE A 901 -20.10 -2.02 -27.60
CA PHE A 901 -20.76 -3.20 -27.05
C PHE A 901 -21.61 -2.86 -25.82
N GLN A 902 -21.10 -2.05 -24.89
CA GLN A 902 -21.83 -1.62 -23.70
C GLN A 902 -23.10 -0.83 -24.09
N MET A 903 -23.00 0.05 -25.08
CA MET A 903 -24.15 0.82 -25.59
C MET A 903 -25.21 -0.11 -26.21
N GLN A 904 -24.80 -1.04 -27.08
CA GLN A 904 -25.72 -2.02 -27.67
C GLN A 904 -26.38 -2.89 -26.59
N LEU A 905 -25.64 -3.30 -25.56
CA LEU A 905 -26.17 -4.08 -24.44
C LEU A 905 -27.25 -3.31 -23.66
N LEU A 906 -27.05 -2.02 -23.42
CA LEU A 906 -28.06 -1.18 -22.75
C LEU A 906 -29.31 -0.99 -23.62
N GLN A 907 -29.15 -0.81 -24.94
CA GLN A 907 -30.28 -0.71 -25.89
C GLN A 907 -31.08 -2.02 -25.93
N ARG A 908 -30.40 -3.16 -26.03
CA ARG A 908 -31.01 -4.50 -25.96
C ARG A 908 -31.75 -4.71 -24.62
N SER A 909 -31.14 -4.29 -23.51
CA SER A 909 -31.75 -4.36 -22.18
C SER A 909 -33.05 -3.58 -22.10
N LEU A 910 -33.11 -2.41 -22.75
CA LEU A 910 -34.33 -1.61 -22.86
C LEU A 910 -35.41 -2.35 -23.68
N GLY A 911 -35.05 -2.95 -24.81
CA GLY A 911 -35.96 -3.78 -25.62
C GLY A 911 -36.51 -4.98 -24.87
N ILE A 912 -35.66 -5.70 -24.12
CA ILE A 912 -36.07 -6.84 -23.27
C ILE A 912 -37.09 -6.40 -22.21
N MET A 913 -36.85 -5.26 -21.54
CA MET A 913 -37.77 -4.74 -20.51
C MET A 913 -39.14 -4.31 -21.07
N GLN A 914 -39.20 -3.91 -22.35
CA GLN A 914 -40.43 -3.51 -23.02
C GLN A 914 -41.24 -4.72 -23.49
N THR A 915 -40.57 -5.74 -24.01
CA THR A 915 -41.18 -6.92 -24.65
C THR A 915 -41.61 -7.99 -23.64
N VAL A 916 -40.69 -8.43 -22.78
CA VAL A 916 -40.99 -9.39 -21.71
C VAL A 916 -41.41 -8.55 -20.52
N LYS A 917 -42.53 -8.84 -19.84
CA LYS A 917 -42.93 -8.13 -18.60
C LYS A 917 -41.70 -8.09 -17.65
N GLY A 918 -40.90 -7.02 -17.69
CA GLY A 918 -39.44 -7.08 -17.52
C GLY A 918 -38.92 -7.31 -16.10
N PHE A 919 -39.80 -7.67 -15.19
CA PHE A 919 -39.50 -7.77 -13.77
C PHE A 919 -38.52 -8.90 -13.44
N PHE A 920 -38.50 -10.00 -14.20
CA PHE A 920 -37.60 -11.13 -13.98
C PHE A 920 -36.10 -10.79 -14.07
N TYR A 921 -35.74 -9.85 -14.94
CA TYR A 921 -34.33 -9.55 -15.21
C TYR A 921 -33.81 -8.34 -14.45
N VAL A 922 -34.66 -7.62 -13.70
CA VAL A 922 -34.28 -6.36 -13.05
C VAL A 922 -33.05 -6.51 -12.17
N SER A 923 -32.96 -7.60 -11.39
CA SER A 923 -31.77 -7.89 -10.58
C SER A 923 -30.49 -7.99 -11.43
N LEU A 924 -30.54 -8.76 -12.52
CA LEU A 924 -29.39 -8.97 -13.41
C LEU A 924 -29.03 -7.70 -14.19
N LEU A 925 -30.03 -6.93 -14.61
CA LEU A 925 -29.81 -5.67 -15.30
C LEU A 925 -29.22 -4.61 -14.36
N LEU A 926 -29.60 -4.58 -13.07
CA LEU A 926 -28.96 -3.72 -12.07
C LEU A 926 -27.48 -4.08 -11.89
N ASP A 927 -27.14 -5.37 -11.89
CA ASP A 927 -25.74 -5.81 -11.88
C ASP A 927 -25.00 -5.33 -13.15
N ILE A 928 -25.63 -5.41 -14.33
CA ILE A 928 -25.05 -4.87 -15.57
C ILE A 928 -24.80 -3.35 -15.46
N LEU A 929 -25.76 -2.57 -14.93
CA LEU A 929 -25.58 -1.13 -14.74
C LEU A 929 -24.42 -0.83 -13.78
N LYS A 930 -24.30 -1.61 -12.69
CA LYS A 930 -23.19 -1.50 -11.74
C LYS A 930 -21.85 -1.74 -12.43
N GLU A 931 -21.72 -2.83 -13.20
CA GLU A 931 -20.45 -3.14 -13.88
C GLU A 931 -20.09 -2.08 -14.93
N ILE A 932 -21.05 -1.62 -15.75
CA ILE A 932 -20.84 -0.54 -16.75
C ILE A 932 -20.43 0.78 -16.07
N THR A 933 -21.07 1.12 -14.95
CA THR A 933 -20.75 2.33 -14.18
C THR A 933 -19.37 2.25 -13.52
N GLY A 934 -18.92 1.04 -13.19
CA GLY A 934 -17.60 0.77 -12.63
C GLY A 934 -16.47 0.73 -13.65
N SER A 935 -16.74 0.32 -14.90
CA SER A 935 -15.73 0.11 -15.95
C SER A 935 -15.31 1.38 -16.71
N SER A 936 -16.15 2.41 -16.74
CA SER A 936 -16.01 3.63 -17.56
C SER A 936 -14.81 4.55 -17.28
N LEU A 937 -13.95 4.20 -16.30
CA LEU A 937 -12.73 4.95 -15.95
C LEU A 937 -11.43 4.13 -16.04
N ILE A 938 -11.52 2.83 -16.37
CA ILE A 938 -10.33 1.95 -16.43
C ILE A 938 -9.69 1.98 -17.84
N GLN A 939 -10.44 2.33 -18.88
CA GLN A 939 -9.95 2.51 -20.24
C GLN A 939 -9.67 3.99 -20.48
N LYS A 940 -8.39 4.39 -20.56
CA LYS A 940 -8.01 5.69 -21.11
C LYS A 940 -8.39 5.70 -22.60
N THR A 941 -9.41 6.46 -22.98
CA THR A 941 -9.74 6.72 -24.38
C THR A 941 -10.18 8.17 -24.56
N ASP A 942 -9.76 8.75 -25.69
CA ASP A 942 -9.75 10.18 -26.02
C ASP A 942 -11.14 10.78 -26.41
N SER A 943 -12.26 10.27 -25.88
CA SER A 943 -13.62 10.71 -26.25
C SER A 943 -14.59 10.86 -25.07
N ASP A 944 -14.52 11.99 -24.35
CA ASP A 944 -15.44 12.33 -23.24
C ASP A 944 -16.94 12.29 -23.64
N GLU A 945 -17.27 12.48 -24.92
CA GLU A 945 -18.65 12.47 -25.44
C GLU A 945 -19.29 11.07 -25.44
N GLU A 946 -18.54 10.02 -25.77
CA GLU A 946 -19.08 8.65 -25.84
C GLU A 946 -19.41 8.12 -24.43
N VAL A 947 -18.57 8.45 -23.46
CA VAL A 947 -18.78 8.12 -22.03
C VAL A 947 -20.00 8.86 -21.48
N ALA A 948 -20.19 10.13 -21.84
CA ALA A 948 -21.37 10.90 -21.44
C ALA A 948 -22.67 10.30 -21.98
N MET A 949 -22.70 9.91 -23.26
CA MET A 949 -23.85 9.24 -23.88
C MET A 949 -24.17 7.88 -23.25
N LEU A 950 -23.13 7.12 -22.87
CA LEU A 950 -23.27 5.85 -22.19
C LEU A 950 -23.90 6.03 -20.79
N LEU A 951 -23.42 7.00 -20.02
CA LEU A 951 -23.94 7.28 -18.68
C LEU A 951 -25.36 7.86 -18.68
N ASP A 952 -25.73 8.66 -19.69
CA ASP A 952 -27.11 9.09 -19.93
C ASP A 952 -28.03 7.88 -20.21
N THR A 953 -27.53 6.93 -21.00
CA THR A 953 -28.26 5.68 -21.28
C THR A 953 -28.41 4.82 -20.02
N VAL A 954 -27.39 4.73 -19.15
CA VAL A 954 -27.46 4.07 -17.83
C VAL A 954 -28.61 4.64 -17.00
N GLN A 955 -28.74 5.98 -16.93
CA GLN A 955 -29.84 6.64 -16.23
C GLN A 955 -31.21 6.27 -16.82
N LYS A 956 -31.34 6.29 -18.15
CA LYS A 956 -32.60 5.95 -18.84
C LYS A 956 -33.03 4.51 -18.57
N VAL A 957 -32.09 3.56 -18.62
CA VAL A 957 -32.37 2.14 -18.33
C VAL A 957 -32.75 1.98 -16.85
N PHE A 958 -32.03 2.63 -15.93
CA PHE A 958 -32.36 2.61 -14.49
C PHE A 958 -33.78 3.13 -14.19
N GLN A 959 -34.16 4.25 -14.81
CA GLN A 959 -35.52 4.79 -14.68
C GLN A 959 -36.57 3.77 -15.14
N LYS A 960 -36.34 3.10 -16.26
CA LYS A 960 -37.26 2.08 -16.79
C LYS A 960 -37.35 0.84 -15.90
N MET A 961 -36.27 0.46 -15.22
CA MET A 961 -36.30 -0.60 -14.21
C MET A 961 -37.21 -0.23 -13.04
N LEU A 962 -37.08 0.99 -12.48
CA LEU A 962 -37.96 1.44 -11.39
C LEU A 962 -39.43 1.53 -11.84
N GLU A 963 -39.70 2.01 -13.06
CA GLU A 963 -41.05 1.98 -13.64
C GLU A 963 -41.59 0.55 -13.73
N CYS A 964 -40.75 -0.43 -14.10
CA CYS A 964 -41.12 -1.84 -14.19
C CYS A 964 -41.46 -2.42 -12.82
N ILE A 965 -40.62 -2.17 -11.80
CA ILE A 965 -40.88 -2.56 -10.40
C ILE A 965 -42.22 -1.97 -9.93
N ALA A 966 -42.42 -0.66 -10.14
CA ALA A 966 -43.65 0.03 -9.72
C ALA A 966 -44.90 -0.51 -10.43
N ARG A 967 -44.82 -0.84 -11.72
CA ARG A 967 -45.92 -1.47 -12.48
C ARG A 967 -46.21 -2.89 -12.00
N SER A 968 -45.18 -3.67 -11.66
CA SER A 968 -45.33 -5.02 -11.10
C SER A 968 -46.09 -4.98 -9.77
N PHE A 969 -45.70 -4.09 -8.84
CA PHE A 969 -46.42 -3.88 -7.59
C PHE A 969 -47.90 -3.52 -7.76
N ARG A 970 -48.25 -2.76 -8.80
CA ARG A 970 -49.64 -2.37 -9.08
C ARG A 970 -50.48 -3.49 -9.69
N LYS A 971 -49.88 -4.35 -10.51
CA LYS A 971 -50.61 -5.41 -11.24
C LYS A 971 -50.63 -6.75 -10.49
N GLN A 972 -49.54 -7.08 -9.79
CA GLN A 972 -49.34 -8.36 -9.11
C GLN A 972 -48.55 -8.13 -7.79
N PRO A 973 -49.23 -7.77 -6.68
CA PRO A 973 -48.57 -7.31 -5.46
C PRO A 973 -47.69 -8.38 -4.78
N GLU A 974 -48.06 -9.66 -4.83
CA GLU A 974 -47.26 -10.76 -4.26
C GLU A 974 -45.95 -11.00 -5.03
N GLU A 975 -46.00 -10.97 -6.37
CA GLU A 975 -44.79 -11.07 -7.21
C GLU A 975 -43.92 -9.81 -7.11
N GLY A 976 -44.54 -8.63 -6.97
CA GLY A 976 -43.85 -7.36 -6.73
C GLY A 976 -43.07 -7.34 -5.40
N LEU A 977 -43.63 -7.91 -4.33
CA LEU A 977 -42.93 -8.06 -3.05
C LEU A 977 -41.71 -8.98 -3.16
N ARG A 978 -41.84 -10.12 -3.84
CA ARG A 978 -40.70 -11.04 -4.08
C ARG A 978 -39.59 -10.36 -4.90
N LEU A 979 -39.96 -9.56 -5.90
CA LEU A 979 -39.02 -8.77 -6.69
C LEU A 979 -38.27 -7.74 -5.84
N LEU A 980 -38.94 -7.05 -4.91
CA LEU A 980 -38.29 -6.05 -4.05
C LEU A 980 -37.18 -6.65 -3.18
N TYR A 981 -37.41 -7.85 -2.63
CA TYR A 981 -36.40 -8.57 -1.87
C TYR A 981 -35.22 -9.02 -2.75
N SER A 982 -35.46 -9.44 -3.99
CA SER A 982 -34.38 -9.89 -4.88
C SER A 982 -33.50 -8.73 -5.38
N VAL A 983 -34.06 -7.52 -5.55
CA VAL A 983 -33.32 -6.35 -6.05
C VAL A 983 -32.62 -5.52 -4.97
N GLN A 984 -32.90 -5.74 -3.68
CA GLN A 984 -32.38 -4.90 -2.59
C GLN A 984 -30.85 -4.80 -2.61
N ARG A 985 -30.15 -5.95 -2.72
CA ARG A 985 -28.69 -6.00 -2.76
C ARG A 985 -28.12 -5.45 -4.07
N PRO A 986 -28.53 -5.90 -5.27
CA PRO A 986 -28.08 -5.33 -6.54
C PRO A 986 -28.29 -3.81 -6.63
N LEU A 987 -29.43 -3.31 -6.14
CA LEU A 987 -29.73 -1.88 -6.11
C LEU A 987 -28.75 -1.12 -5.20
N HIS A 988 -28.47 -1.65 -4.00
CA HIS A 988 -27.49 -1.07 -3.09
C HIS A 988 -26.08 -1.06 -3.69
N GLU A 989 -25.67 -2.15 -4.33
CA GLU A 989 -24.36 -2.26 -4.99
C GLU A 989 -24.23 -1.24 -6.15
N PHE A 990 -25.28 -1.09 -6.97
CA PHE A 990 -25.32 -0.08 -8.05
C PHE A 990 -25.24 1.35 -7.51
N ILE A 991 -26.07 1.70 -6.52
CA ILE A 991 -26.06 3.05 -5.91
C ILE A 991 -24.68 3.35 -5.31
N THR A 992 -24.09 2.37 -4.63
CA THR A 992 -22.75 2.52 -4.04
C THR A 992 -21.69 2.71 -5.12
N ALA A 993 -21.80 2.01 -6.25
CA ALA A 993 -20.91 2.21 -7.39
C ALA A 993 -21.01 3.64 -7.95
N VAL A 994 -22.24 4.16 -8.15
CA VAL A 994 -22.46 5.55 -8.59
C VAL A 994 -21.92 6.55 -7.55
N GLN A 995 -22.18 6.36 -6.27
CA GLN A 995 -21.73 7.27 -5.20
C GLN A 995 -20.23 7.30 -5.03
N SER A 996 -19.56 6.14 -5.12
CA SER A 996 -18.11 6.04 -4.92
C SER A 996 -17.30 6.48 -6.13
N ARG A 997 -17.86 6.41 -7.35
CA ARG A 997 -17.13 6.66 -8.60
C ARG A 997 -17.54 7.93 -9.33
N HIS A 998 -18.76 8.41 -9.13
CA HIS A 998 -19.37 9.48 -9.93
C HIS A 998 -20.01 10.58 -9.08
N THR A 999 -19.51 10.85 -7.88
CA THR A 999 -20.04 11.92 -7.01
C THR A 999 -20.13 13.25 -7.76
N ASP A 1000 -21.26 13.96 -7.62
CA ASP A 1000 -21.55 15.26 -8.24
C ASP A 1000 -21.57 15.33 -9.79
N THR A 1001 -21.54 14.19 -10.47
CA THR A 1001 -21.72 14.11 -11.94
C THR A 1001 -23.19 14.15 -12.38
N PRO A 1002 -23.49 14.37 -13.69
CA PRO A 1002 -24.86 14.28 -14.21
C PRO A 1002 -25.55 12.94 -13.93
N VAL A 1003 -24.85 11.81 -14.05
CA VAL A 1003 -25.42 10.48 -13.77
C VAL A 1003 -25.76 10.29 -12.29
N HIS A 1004 -24.92 10.79 -11.38
CA HIS A 1004 -25.22 10.76 -9.94
C HIS A 1004 -26.46 11.60 -9.60
N ARG A 1005 -26.56 12.81 -10.14
CA ARG A 1005 -27.77 13.65 -9.99
C ARG A 1005 -29.01 12.99 -10.60
N GLY A 1006 -28.85 12.37 -11.77
CA GLY A 1006 -29.92 11.66 -12.49
C GLY A 1006 -30.46 10.47 -11.70
N VAL A 1007 -29.58 9.58 -11.22
CA VAL A 1007 -29.96 8.41 -10.40
C VAL A 1007 -30.64 8.83 -9.09
N LEU A 1008 -30.11 9.84 -8.38
CA LEU A 1008 -30.73 10.37 -7.17
C LEU A 1008 -32.11 10.98 -7.45
N SER A 1009 -32.24 11.77 -8.53
CA SER A 1009 -33.50 12.36 -8.96
C SER A 1009 -34.55 11.26 -9.22
N THR A 1010 -34.18 10.21 -9.94
CA THR A 1010 -35.04 9.05 -10.23
C THR A 1010 -35.47 8.30 -8.96
N LEU A 1011 -34.58 8.13 -7.97
CA LEU A 1011 -34.90 7.52 -6.67
C LEU A 1011 -35.85 8.38 -5.83
N ILE A 1012 -35.66 9.70 -5.81
CA ILE A 1012 -36.46 10.65 -5.01
C ILE A 1012 -37.84 10.88 -5.64
N ALA A 1013 -37.95 10.81 -6.96
CA ALA A 1013 -39.20 11.08 -7.69
C ALA A 1013 -40.37 10.19 -7.21
N GLY A 1014 -40.13 8.90 -6.96
CA GLY A 1014 -41.15 7.95 -6.51
C GLY A 1014 -41.79 8.33 -5.16
N PRO A 1015 -41.00 8.44 -4.07
CA PRO A 1015 -41.48 8.91 -2.77
C PRO A 1015 -42.14 10.29 -2.82
N VAL A 1016 -41.58 11.24 -3.58
CA VAL A 1016 -42.17 12.59 -3.71
C VAL A 1016 -43.56 12.55 -4.35
N VAL A 1017 -43.75 11.72 -5.38
CA VAL A 1017 -45.06 11.55 -6.04
C VAL A 1017 -46.06 10.89 -5.08
N GLU A 1018 -45.66 9.86 -4.32
CA GLU A 1018 -46.54 9.19 -3.35
C GLU A 1018 -46.89 10.11 -2.17
N ILE A 1019 -45.90 10.83 -1.61
CA ILE A 1019 -46.11 11.84 -0.57
C ILE A 1019 -47.07 12.91 -1.10
N SER A 1020 -46.87 13.41 -2.32
CA SER A 1020 -47.77 14.39 -2.95
C SER A 1020 -49.18 13.84 -3.16
N HIS A 1021 -49.33 12.57 -3.55
CA HIS A 1021 -50.62 11.90 -3.69
C HIS A 1021 -51.34 11.70 -2.35
N GLN A 1022 -50.65 11.23 -1.31
CA GLN A 1022 -51.17 11.11 0.05
C GLN A 1022 -51.55 12.48 0.63
N LEU A 1023 -50.75 13.52 0.38
CA LEU A 1023 -51.05 14.90 0.76
C LEU A 1023 -52.27 15.45 0.00
N ARG A 1024 -52.48 15.08 -1.27
CA ARG A 1024 -53.70 15.43 -2.02
C ARG A 1024 -54.93 14.68 -1.50
N LYS A 1025 -54.80 13.40 -1.10
CA LYS A 1025 -55.86 12.64 -0.42
C LYS A 1025 -56.22 13.22 0.95
N ARG A 1026 -55.24 13.76 1.68
CA ARG A 1026 -55.43 14.43 2.98
C ARG A 1026 -55.88 15.90 2.88
N LYS A 1027 -55.89 16.50 1.68
CA LYS A 1027 -56.35 17.88 1.42
C LYS A 1027 -57.88 18.06 1.41
N CYS A 1028 -58.61 17.25 2.18
CA CYS A 1028 -59.89 17.68 2.77
C CYS A 1028 -59.60 18.15 4.21
N GLY A 1029 -58.97 19.32 4.32
CA GLY A 1029 -58.50 19.88 5.59
C GLY A 1029 -57.36 20.89 5.40
N LYS A 1030 -57.71 22.16 5.19
CA LYS A 1030 -56.78 23.31 5.29
C LYS A 1030 -56.26 23.36 6.75
N THR A 1031 -55.05 23.74 7.14
CA THR A 1031 -54.19 24.88 6.74
C THR A 1031 -52.88 24.71 7.54
N TYR A 1032 -51.68 24.58 6.95
CA TYR A 1032 -50.42 24.74 7.73
C TYR A 1032 -49.11 24.99 6.95
N TRP A 1033 -49.10 25.06 5.61
CA TRP A 1033 -47.82 25.09 4.85
C TRP A 1033 -47.62 26.32 3.97
N LYS A 1034 -47.93 27.52 4.48
CA LYS A 1034 -47.50 28.78 3.84
C LYS A 1034 -46.16 29.33 4.34
N CYS A 1035 -45.51 28.69 5.33
CA CYS A 1035 -44.31 29.25 5.95
C CYS A 1035 -42.98 28.61 5.51
N CYS A 1036 -42.96 27.40 4.97
CA CYS A 1036 -41.70 26.66 4.74
C CYS A 1036 -41.18 26.63 3.29
N LEU A 1037 -41.88 27.19 2.31
CA LEU A 1037 -41.45 27.18 0.90
C LEU A 1037 -40.74 28.48 0.45
N GLY A 1038 -40.43 29.38 1.39
CA GLY A 1038 -39.73 30.63 1.11
C GLY A 1038 -38.19 30.55 1.17
N GLN A 1039 -37.60 29.41 1.53
CA GLN A 1039 -36.15 29.29 1.78
C GLN A 1039 -35.46 28.17 0.98
N ALA A 1040 -36.00 27.81 -0.18
CA ALA A 1040 -35.29 26.98 -1.15
C ALA A 1040 -35.43 27.59 -2.55
N ARG A 1041 -34.70 28.67 -2.79
CA ARG A 1041 -34.28 29.12 -4.11
C ARG A 1041 -32.78 29.35 -4.09
#